data_AF-A0A367AUC4-F1
#
_entry.id   AF-A0A367AUC4-F1
#
_cell.length_a   1.000
_cell.length_b   1.000
_cell.length_c   1.000
_cell.angle_alpha   90.00
_cell.angle_beta   90.00
_cell.angle_gamma   90.00
#
_symmetry.space_group_name_H-M   'P 1'
#
loop_
_entity.id
_entity.type
_entity.pdbx_description
1 polymer ?
#
loop_
_entity_poly.entity_id
_entity_poly.type
_entity_poly.pdbx_seq_one_letter_code
_entity_poly.pdbx_strand_id
1 'polypeptide(L)'
;MGRRRVGAGTLVLGLTAGAVALVAPPAAAAPATVHQAGFEEGTDGWYGRGPAQVARSTAEARTGLASLAVTGRSESWHGPGIDARGFLPAGTWTVEGWVKLPAGSGTDQVTLSVARTPEGGSTSYDTVAWQVAVSDSGWTRVSGSYSFSGAVSQLEPYFESPDPTQSFFLDDVVVTGEPAAPGEPGAAQPLTTDFESGLQGWGPRGDARVERVTGDAHGGTASLLATNRLQDWQGPAIDVTANLAVGQPVRVGLWAKLAPGQGSASLLASVQRDRAGTATAYENIGGASAVVTDAAWVRLEGTYTLPAAADRAQLYVEGTAGKDFLIDDVTVAPFQETPIQDLPALRDVLGAQGFERVGVAVDQRETTGRAAQLVTRHYSAITPENDGKPEVVQPTEGTFDFTRLDALLDFADATGTQVYGHVLVWHSQTPAWWFQRPDGTPLTDSAADQALLRGRMEAHIKAIADHVNARYPDGGSPLWAWDVVNEVIADGDTANPHDMRDSRWFQVLGEGFVDEAFRLADQYFPAQELFINDYNSEMPEKRADYVDLVRSLIARGVPIDGVGHQVHVDFARPVEWLGDSLAAVERLSAETGRPLLQVITELDVSNSAENNGADVSGPDAPTHRPGMADQAQSETELGYYYRDLFQVLRAHAGSIESVTFWGISNARTWLRTWPMARPWEQPLPWSDDLQAMPAYWGIVDPAQLPARPADQLPPRIAAKDPVRVPSTGADGARVTYAPPVAGDTRDGAIRPTCDRPSGSRFPIGTTTVTCTAADQAGNAATPGTFDVVVTPPPTTTNLYQQINNGPVVRANVHQTVQLVVQFGNRGTGTLLGSTFGYSCTRTGGTTSFALELAPGSARQAGNRDYPAGQNANITLRGRPTQVGTATFSCTLTMTDSFGAPVSATAAVTVDVRR
;
A
#
# COMPACT_ATOMS: atom_id res chain seq x y z
N MET A 1 -39.37 -54.09 -33.89
CA MET A 1 -40.77 -53.79 -34.26
C MET A 1 -41.00 -52.31 -33.96
N GLY A 2 -40.84 -51.43 -34.94
CA GLY A 2 -41.94 -50.80 -35.71
C GLY A 2 -42.21 -49.41 -35.11
N ARG A 3 -42.39 -48.29 -35.82
CA ARG A 3 -42.48 -47.91 -37.24
C ARG A 3 -42.33 -46.37 -37.27
N ARG A 4 -41.73 -45.82 -38.33
CA ARG A 4 -41.81 -44.38 -38.70
C ARG A 4 -43.27 -43.96 -38.97
N ARG A 5 -43.65 -42.72 -38.64
CA ARG A 5 -44.06 -41.68 -39.62
C ARG A 5 -44.43 -40.33 -38.98
N VAL A 6 -43.78 -39.32 -39.55
CA VAL A 6 -44.06 -37.88 -39.70
C VAL A 6 -45.55 -37.48 -39.67
N GLY A 7 -45.86 -36.41 -38.94
CA GLY A 7 -47.04 -35.57 -39.09
C GLY A 7 -46.66 -34.10 -38.94
N ALA A 8 -46.98 -33.29 -39.96
CA ALA A 8 -46.74 -31.86 -40.00
C ALA A 8 -47.71 -31.10 -39.09
N GLY A 9 -47.20 -30.13 -38.34
CA GLY A 9 -47.99 -29.20 -37.52
C GLY A 9 -47.39 -27.80 -37.61
N THR A 10 -48.13 -26.92 -38.26
CA THR A 10 -47.85 -25.50 -38.48
C THR A 10 -47.80 -24.77 -37.12
N LEU A 11 -46.65 -24.16 -36.77
CA LEU A 11 -46.56 -23.29 -35.60
C LEU A 11 -46.66 -21.82 -36.03
N VAL A 12 -47.72 -21.17 -35.58
CA VAL A 12 -47.95 -19.73 -35.69
C VAL A 12 -47.02 -19.04 -34.69
N LEU A 13 -46.04 -18.27 -35.18
CA LEU A 13 -45.28 -17.33 -34.34
C LEU A 13 -46.16 -16.10 -34.05
N GLY A 14 -46.59 -15.98 -32.79
CA GLY A 14 -47.11 -14.73 -32.24
C GLY A 14 -45.94 -13.77 -31.99
N LEU A 15 -45.92 -12.65 -32.71
CA LEU A 15 -45.07 -11.50 -32.43
C LEU A 15 -45.59 -10.77 -31.20
N THR A 16 -44.94 -10.93 -30.05
CA THR A 16 -45.03 -10.00 -28.93
C THR A 16 -44.05 -8.85 -29.19
N ALA A 17 -44.58 -7.69 -29.56
CA ALA A 17 -43.82 -6.45 -29.69
C ALA A 17 -43.36 -5.98 -28.30
N GLY A 18 -42.09 -6.24 -27.96
CA GLY A 18 -41.42 -5.57 -26.86
C GLY A 18 -41.15 -4.12 -27.27
N ALA A 19 -41.77 -3.17 -26.56
CA ALA A 19 -41.45 -1.77 -26.68
C ALA A 19 -40.01 -1.54 -26.20
N VAL A 20 -39.08 -1.50 -27.14
CA VAL A 20 -37.74 -0.95 -26.92
C VAL A 20 -37.95 0.53 -26.63
N ALA A 21 -37.69 0.95 -25.40
CA ALA A 21 -37.45 2.35 -25.11
C ALA A 21 -36.19 2.75 -25.90
N LEU A 22 -36.40 3.34 -27.07
CA LEU A 22 -35.36 4.04 -27.82
C LEU A 22 -34.89 5.17 -26.92
N VAL A 23 -33.81 4.91 -26.17
CA VAL A 23 -32.98 5.97 -25.61
C VAL A 23 -32.54 6.79 -26.81
N ALA A 24 -33.01 8.04 -26.89
CA ALA A 24 -32.54 8.96 -27.89
C ALA A 24 -31.00 9.01 -27.79
N PRO A 25 -30.27 8.98 -28.91
CA PRO A 25 -28.83 9.18 -28.88
C PRO A 25 -28.54 10.46 -28.07
N PRO A 26 -27.49 10.46 -27.23
CA PRO A 26 -27.12 11.68 -26.51
C PRO A 26 -27.01 12.80 -27.54
N ALA A 27 -27.56 13.97 -27.21
CA ALA A 27 -27.46 15.14 -28.08
C ALA A 27 -25.99 15.30 -28.46
N ALA A 28 -25.71 15.37 -29.78
CA ALA A 28 -24.37 15.64 -30.28
C ALA A 28 -23.80 16.85 -29.52
N ALA A 29 -22.56 16.74 -29.05
CA ALA A 29 -21.89 17.84 -28.39
C ALA A 29 -21.95 19.08 -29.31
N ALA A 30 -22.13 20.27 -28.73
CA ALA A 30 -22.11 21.49 -29.53
C ALA A 30 -20.74 21.62 -30.23
N PRO A 31 -20.70 21.97 -31.54
CA PRO A 31 -19.44 22.09 -32.27
C PRO A 31 -18.51 23.09 -31.59
N ALA A 32 -17.24 22.71 -31.40
CA ALA A 32 -16.25 23.53 -30.71
C ALA A 32 -15.83 24.72 -31.59
N THR A 33 -15.77 25.91 -31.02
CA THR A 33 -15.13 27.07 -31.67
C THR A 33 -13.65 27.06 -31.33
N VAL A 34 -12.79 26.89 -32.34
CA VAL A 34 -11.34 26.79 -32.16
C VAL A 34 -10.58 28.05 -32.57
N HIS A 35 -11.25 28.94 -33.31
CA HIS A 35 -10.72 30.25 -33.66
C HIS A 35 -11.84 31.25 -33.91
N GLN A 36 -11.63 32.50 -33.49
CA GLN A 36 -12.50 33.64 -33.74
C GLN A 36 -11.64 34.91 -33.89
N ALA A 37 -11.87 35.67 -34.96
CA ALA A 37 -11.20 36.95 -35.22
C ALA A 37 -12.22 38.01 -35.64
N GLY A 38 -12.27 39.11 -34.88
CA GLY A 38 -13.14 40.27 -35.14
C GLY A 38 -12.35 41.56 -35.40
N PHE A 39 -11.01 41.51 -35.33
CA PHE A 39 -10.10 42.59 -35.70
C PHE A 39 -10.27 43.90 -34.90
N GLU A 40 -10.81 43.80 -33.69
CA GLU A 40 -11.15 44.96 -32.85
C GLU A 40 -9.94 45.69 -32.26
N GLU A 41 -8.81 44.99 -32.08
CA GLU A 41 -7.58 45.54 -31.49
C GLU A 41 -6.37 45.47 -32.42
N GLY A 42 -6.41 44.61 -33.45
CA GLY A 42 -5.29 44.37 -34.36
C GLY A 42 -5.69 43.49 -35.53
N THR A 43 -4.77 42.66 -36.02
CA THR A 43 -5.03 41.73 -37.13
C THR A 43 -5.40 40.32 -36.66
N ASP A 44 -5.49 40.07 -35.35
CA ASP A 44 -5.80 38.75 -34.76
C ASP A 44 -4.92 37.61 -35.28
N GLY A 45 -3.65 37.91 -35.58
CA GLY A 45 -2.68 36.96 -36.12
C GLY A 45 -2.74 36.77 -37.64
N TRP A 46 -3.69 37.42 -38.33
CA TRP A 46 -3.75 37.42 -39.78
C TRP A 46 -2.64 38.29 -40.38
N TYR A 47 -2.02 37.78 -41.44
CA TYR A 47 -0.93 38.43 -42.17
C TYR A 47 -1.24 38.47 -43.67
N GLY A 48 -0.54 39.36 -44.38
CA GLY A 48 -0.66 39.47 -45.83
C GLY A 48 0.14 38.38 -46.55
N ARG A 49 -0.51 37.66 -47.45
CA ARG A 49 0.12 36.69 -48.36
C ARG A 49 0.69 37.41 -49.57
N GLY A 50 1.96 37.15 -49.87
CA GLY A 50 2.70 37.89 -50.89
C GLY A 50 2.91 39.36 -50.48
N PRO A 51 2.77 40.33 -51.40
CA PRO A 51 2.86 41.77 -51.12
C PRO A 51 1.57 42.37 -50.52
N ALA A 52 0.50 41.59 -50.36
CA ALA A 52 -0.74 42.08 -49.74
C ALA A 52 -0.45 42.67 -48.36
N GLN A 53 -1.12 43.78 -48.05
CA GLN A 53 -1.04 44.45 -46.76
C GLN A 53 -2.34 44.24 -46.02
N VAL A 54 -2.25 43.84 -44.76
CA VAL A 54 -3.39 43.70 -43.86
C VAL A 54 -3.23 44.65 -42.68
N ALA A 55 -4.29 45.39 -42.38
CA ALA A 55 -4.30 46.31 -41.25
C ALA A 55 -5.71 46.45 -40.70
N ARG A 56 -5.80 46.64 -39.38
CA ARG A 56 -7.05 47.04 -38.74
C ARG A 56 -7.57 48.34 -39.34
N SER A 57 -8.86 48.39 -39.65
CA SER A 57 -9.52 49.55 -40.23
C SER A 57 -10.87 49.79 -39.57
N THR A 58 -11.19 51.05 -39.29
CA THR A 58 -12.52 51.48 -38.83
C THR A 58 -13.37 52.05 -39.96
N ALA A 59 -12.92 51.91 -41.22
CA ALA A 59 -13.65 52.44 -42.38
C ALA A 59 -14.94 51.65 -42.66
N GLU A 60 -14.90 50.35 -42.39
CA GLU A 60 -16.01 49.41 -42.51
C GLU A 60 -15.90 48.42 -41.35
N ALA A 61 -17.02 48.02 -40.78
CA ALA A 61 -17.12 46.95 -39.79
C ALA A 61 -18.47 46.26 -39.96
N ARG A 62 -18.53 44.93 -39.79
CA ARG A 62 -19.78 44.17 -39.82
C ARG A 62 -20.36 44.10 -38.41
N THR A 63 -19.52 43.76 -37.44
CA THR A 63 -19.82 43.88 -36.02
C THR A 63 -18.73 44.70 -35.33
N GLY A 64 -18.97 45.14 -34.10
CA GLY A 64 -18.00 45.96 -33.38
C GLY A 64 -17.64 47.29 -34.06
N LEU A 65 -16.36 47.69 -34.01
CA LEU A 65 -15.86 49.00 -34.44
C LEU A 65 -14.82 48.94 -35.57
N ALA A 66 -14.32 47.75 -35.92
CA ALA A 66 -13.29 47.61 -36.92
C ALA A 66 -13.42 46.31 -37.74
N SER A 67 -12.65 46.25 -38.83
CA SER A 67 -12.43 45.04 -39.63
C SER A 67 -10.99 45.00 -40.14
N LEU A 68 -10.60 43.93 -40.81
CA LEU A 68 -9.31 43.80 -41.48
C LEU A 68 -9.38 44.38 -42.89
N ALA A 69 -8.69 45.48 -43.15
CA ALA A 69 -8.50 45.99 -44.51
C ALA A 69 -7.37 45.24 -45.23
N VAL A 70 -7.67 44.73 -46.43
CA VAL A 70 -6.73 44.05 -47.30
C VAL A 70 -6.46 44.91 -48.52
N THR A 71 -5.21 45.33 -48.71
CA THR A 71 -4.79 46.22 -49.79
C THR A 71 -3.46 45.75 -50.40
N GLY A 72 -2.94 46.45 -51.42
CA GLY A 72 -1.63 46.15 -51.99
C GLY A 72 -1.53 44.78 -52.69
N ARG A 73 -2.67 44.20 -53.07
CA ARG A 73 -2.73 42.96 -53.85
C ARG A 73 -2.22 43.22 -55.27
N SER A 74 -1.56 42.20 -55.84
CA SER A 74 -0.96 42.27 -57.19
C SER A 74 -1.11 40.99 -58.02
N GLU A 75 -1.60 39.90 -57.41
CA GLU A 75 -1.89 38.61 -58.04
C GLU A 75 -3.14 38.04 -57.38
N SER A 76 -3.85 37.15 -58.07
CA SER A 76 -5.15 36.66 -57.62
C SER A 76 -5.10 35.93 -56.27
N TRP A 77 -4.00 35.22 -55.97
CA TRP A 77 -3.83 34.46 -54.73
C TRP A 77 -3.34 35.29 -53.52
N HIS A 78 -3.00 36.57 -53.74
CA HIS A 78 -2.64 37.48 -52.66
C HIS A 78 -3.87 37.85 -51.82
N GLY A 79 -3.72 37.96 -50.50
CA GLY A 79 -4.82 38.26 -49.58
C GLY A 79 -4.44 37.98 -48.12
N PRO A 80 -5.39 38.00 -47.17
CA PRO A 80 -5.10 37.73 -45.76
C PRO A 80 -5.05 36.21 -45.51
N GLY A 81 -4.07 35.74 -44.72
CA GLY A 81 -3.95 34.34 -44.27
C GLY A 81 -3.51 34.22 -42.81
N ILE A 82 -3.63 33.03 -42.22
CA ILE A 82 -3.26 32.73 -40.83
C ILE A 82 -2.66 31.32 -40.70
N ASP A 83 -1.67 31.13 -39.83
CA ASP A 83 -1.13 29.79 -39.49
C ASP A 83 -2.04 29.10 -38.48
N ALA A 84 -2.72 28.04 -38.92
CA ALA A 84 -3.72 27.33 -38.15
C ALA A 84 -3.19 26.13 -37.37
N ARG A 85 -1.90 25.77 -37.49
CA ARG A 85 -1.32 24.57 -36.82
C ARG A 85 -1.44 24.61 -35.30
N GLY A 86 -1.44 25.81 -34.72
CA GLY A 86 -1.54 26.00 -33.27
C GLY A 86 -2.94 25.83 -32.69
N PHE A 87 -4.00 25.82 -33.52
CA PHE A 87 -5.37 25.81 -33.03
C PHE A 87 -6.35 24.91 -33.79
N LEU A 88 -6.00 24.43 -34.99
CA LEU A 88 -6.90 23.63 -35.84
C LEU A 88 -6.38 22.18 -35.95
N PRO A 89 -6.84 21.24 -35.10
CA PRO A 89 -6.44 19.84 -35.19
C PRO A 89 -7.11 19.12 -36.38
N ALA A 90 -6.64 17.92 -36.71
CA ALA A 90 -7.25 17.09 -37.74
C ALA A 90 -8.72 16.79 -37.40
N GLY A 91 -9.61 16.91 -38.38
CA GLY A 91 -11.05 16.86 -38.15
C GLY A 91 -11.88 17.46 -39.26
N THR A 92 -13.16 17.66 -38.98
CA THR A 92 -14.13 18.30 -39.89
C THR A 92 -14.52 19.65 -39.31
N TRP A 93 -14.23 20.71 -40.07
CA TRP A 93 -14.38 22.10 -39.63
C TRP A 93 -15.23 22.88 -40.62
N THR A 94 -15.90 23.91 -40.13
CA THR A 94 -16.50 24.98 -40.92
C THR A 94 -15.64 26.21 -40.73
N VAL A 95 -15.13 26.76 -41.82
CA VAL A 95 -14.42 28.03 -41.84
C VAL A 95 -15.33 29.06 -42.47
N GLU A 96 -15.49 30.20 -41.81
CA GLU A 96 -16.29 31.31 -42.32
C GLU A 96 -15.63 32.66 -42.07
N GLY A 97 -15.88 33.62 -42.95
CA GLY A 97 -15.58 35.04 -42.74
C GLY A 97 -16.50 35.91 -43.57
N TRP A 98 -16.63 37.18 -43.20
CA TRP A 98 -17.48 38.14 -43.90
C TRP A 98 -16.65 39.13 -44.68
N VAL A 99 -17.03 39.36 -45.94
CA VAL A 99 -16.25 40.19 -46.86
C VAL A 99 -17.11 41.31 -47.46
N LYS A 100 -16.54 42.51 -47.54
CA LYS A 100 -17.15 43.67 -48.21
C LYS A 100 -16.11 44.41 -49.05
N LEU A 101 -16.50 44.92 -50.22
CA LEU A 101 -15.61 45.73 -51.06
C LEU A 101 -15.62 47.21 -50.65
N PRO A 102 -14.55 47.98 -50.93
CA PRO A 102 -14.54 49.42 -50.72
C PRO A 102 -15.63 50.13 -51.54
N ALA A 103 -16.22 51.18 -50.97
CA ALA A 103 -17.25 51.98 -51.64
C ALA A 103 -16.84 52.42 -53.05
N GLY A 104 -17.68 52.16 -54.05
CA GLY A 104 -17.45 52.48 -55.46
C GLY A 104 -16.73 51.39 -56.25
N SER A 105 -16.40 50.25 -55.64
CA SER A 105 -15.72 49.12 -56.32
C SER A 105 -16.68 48.23 -57.13
N GLY A 106 -18.00 48.34 -56.93
CA GLY A 106 -18.97 47.48 -57.62
C GLY A 106 -19.00 46.06 -57.05
N THR A 107 -18.75 45.06 -57.90
CA THR A 107 -18.84 43.62 -57.56
C THR A 107 -17.60 42.86 -57.98
N ASP A 108 -17.16 41.90 -57.15
CA ASP A 108 -16.09 40.95 -57.44
C ASP A 108 -16.44 39.58 -56.82
N GLN A 109 -15.54 38.60 -56.88
CA GLN A 109 -15.69 37.28 -56.27
C GLN A 109 -14.56 36.99 -55.28
N VAL A 110 -14.86 36.38 -54.15
CA VAL A 110 -13.85 35.97 -53.17
C VAL A 110 -13.89 34.46 -52.93
N THR A 111 -12.72 33.85 -52.95
CA THR A 111 -12.50 32.43 -52.65
C THR A 111 -11.86 32.32 -51.28
N LEU A 112 -12.31 31.37 -50.47
CA LEU A 112 -11.65 30.93 -49.24
C LEU A 112 -10.94 29.61 -49.54
N SER A 113 -9.62 29.59 -49.32
CA SER A 113 -8.73 28.48 -49.63
C SER A 113 -7.87 28.11 -48.42
N VAL A 114 -7.29 26.92 -48.40
CA VAL A 114 -6.36 26.44 -47.36
C VAL A 114 -5.10 25.88 -48.03
N ALA A 115 -3.94 26.43 -47.70
CA ALA A 115 -2.65 25.84 -48.07
C ALA A 115 -2.25 24.80 -47.02
N ARG A 116 -2.06 23.54 -47.42
CA ARG A 116 -1.75 22.43 -46.52
C ARG A 116 -0.56 21.62 -47.02
N THR A 117 0.39 21.35 -46.12
CA THR A 117 1.52 20.44 -46.36
C THR A 117 1.49 19.33 -45.30
N PRO A 118 1.20 18.06 -45.67
CA PRO A 118 1.38 16.92 -44.77
C PRO A 118 2.84 16.78 -44.33
N GLU A 119 3.08 16.21 -43.15
CA GLU A 119 4.45 15.95 -42.68
C GLU A 119 5.20 15.01 -43.66
N GLY A 120 6.37 15.45 -44.14
CA GLY A 120 7.12 14.76 -45.21
C GLY A 120 6.52 14.84 -46.62
N GLY A 121 5.43 15.59 -46.82
CA GLY A 121 4.69 15.72 -48.08
C GLY A 121 4.98 17.00 -48.87
N SER A 122 4.13 17.26 -49.88
CA SER A 122 4.15 18.49 -50.70
C SER A 122 2.90 19.35 -50.46
N THR A 123 2.99 20.65 -50.72
CA THR A 123 1.90 21.60 -50.50
C THR A 123 0.75 21.42 -51.48
N SER A 124 -0.46 21.40 -50.96
CA SER A 124 -1.74 21.42 -51.68
C SER A 124 -2.53 22.68 -51.33
N TYR A 125 -3.39 23.13 -52.25
CA TYR A 125 -4.25 24.30 -52.08
C TYR A 125 -5.70 23.87 -52.23
N ASP A 126 -6.36 23.73 -51.09
CA ASP A 126 -7.70 23.18 -50.96
C ASP A 126 -8.72 24.33 -50.96
N THR A 127 -9.71 24.31 -51.87
CA THR A 127 -10.77 25.32 -51.89
C THR A 127 -11.88 24.98 -50.89
N VAL A 128 -12.21 25.92 -49.99
CA VAL A 128 -13.28 25.78 -48.99
C VAL A 128 -14.57 26.46 -49.47
N ALA A 129 -14.47 27.64 -50.05
CA ALA A 129 -15.59 28.33 -50.71
C ALA A 129 -15.09 28.96 -52.00
N TRP A 130 -15.72 28.63 -53.13
CA TRP A 130 -15.26 29.06 -54.46
C TRP A 130 -16.00 30.30 -54.95
N GLN A 131 -15.26 31.36 -55.27
CA GLN A 131 -15.75 32.53 -56.04
C GLN A 131 -17.11 33.08 -55.57
N VAL A 132 -17.26 33.30 -54.28
CA VAL A 132 -18.46 33.88 -53.68
C VAL A 132 -18.57 35.34 -54.12
N ALA A 133 -19.70 35.70 -54.74
CA ALA A 133 -19.92 37.08 -55.21
C ALA A 133 -20.03 38.04 -54.02
N VAL A 134 -19.18 39.07 -54.00
CA VAL A 134 -19.12 40.13 -52.99
C VAL A 134 -19.33 41.49 -53.63
N SER A 135 -19.76 42.48 -52.85
CA SER A 135 -19.99 43.84 -53.37
C SER A 135 -19.62 44.92 -52.35
N ASP A 136 -19.62 46.16 -52.81
CA ASP A 136 -19.48 47.35 -51.95
C ASP A 136 -20.79 47.73 -51.23
N SER A 137 -21.92 47.13 -51.62
CA SER A 137 -23.25 47.44 -51.07
C SER A 137 -23.55 46.76 -49.73
N GLY A 138 -22.80 45.72 -49.34
CA GLY A 138 -23.01 45.00 -48.08
C GLY A 138 -22.02 43.86 -47.82
N TRP A 139 -21.93 43.48 -46.56
CA TRP A 139 -21.12 42.35 -46.10
C TRP A 139 -21.70 41.01 -46.58
N THR A 140 -20.85 40.17 -47.15
CA THR A 140 -21.22 38.85 -47.67
C THR A 140 -20.47 37.76 -46.92
N ARG A 141 -21.18 36.73 -46.47
CA ARG A 141 -20.58 35.56 -45.81
C ARG A 141 -19.91 34.66 -46.85
N VAL A 142 -18.63 34.38 -46.64
CA VAL A 142 -17.84 33.40 -47.39
C VAL A 142 -17.56 32.25 -46.43
N SER A 143 -18.15 31.08 -46.67
CA SER A 143 -18.09 29.95 -45.73
C SER A 143 -18.12 28.62 -46.46
N GLY A 144 -17.44 27.62 -45.90
CA GLY A 144 -17.49 26.24 -46.36
C GLY A 144 -16.95 25.26 -45.33
N SER A 145 -17.13 23.97 -45.60
CA SER A 145 -16.57 22.89 -44.79
C SER A 145 -15.18 22.51 -45.29
N TYR A 146 -14.27 22.27 -44.36
CA TYR A 146 -12.90 21.83 -44.61
C TYR A 146 -12.58 20.65 -43.70
N SER A 147 -12.07 19.56 -44.28
CA SER A 147 -11.69 18.35 -43.55
C SER A 147 -10.28 17.92 -43.91
N PHE A 148 -9.49 17.52 -42.92
CA PHE A 148 -8.17 16.93 -43.15
C PHE A 148 -7.82 15.91 -42.06
N SER A 149 -6.91 15.00 -42.40
CA SER A 149 -6.42 13.92 -41.54
C SER A 149 -4.89 13.90 -41.50
N GLY A 150 -4.32 13.37 -40.41
CA GLY A 150 -2.87 13.19 -40.26
C GLY A 150 -2.10 14.46 -39.86
N ALA A 151 -0.82 14.29 -39.54
CA ALA A 151 0.07 15.39 -39.15
C ALA A 151 0.42 16.29 -40.34
N VAL A 152 0.55 17.59 -40.09
CA VAL A 152 0.82 18.62 -41.10
C VAL A 152 1.97 19.53 -40.67
N SER A 153 2.89 19.82 -41.59
CA SER A 153 3.97 20.79 -41.39
C SER A 153 3.56 22.21 -41.81
N GLN A 154 2.47 22.37 -42.57
CA GLN A 154 1.83 23.65 -42.90
C GLN A 154 0.31 23.50 -42.93
N LEU A 155 -0.41 24.47 -42.36
CA LEU A 155 -1.86 24.58 -42.44
C LEU A 155 -2.27 26.06 -42.38
N GLU A 156 -2.73 26.63 -43.49
CA GLU A 156 -2.93 28.08 -43.63
C GLU A 156 -4.23 28.40 -44.40
N PRO A 157 -5.34 28.71 -43.72
CA PRO A 157 -6.54 29.29 -44.33
C PRO A 157 -6.30 30.72 -44.81
N TYR A 158 -6.84 31.09 -45.97
CA TYR A 158 -6.69 32.42 -46.56
C TYR A 158 -7.81 32.80 -47.53
N PHE A 159 -8.03 34.11 -47.70
CA PHE A 159 -9.01 34.66 -48.65
C PHE A 159 -8.31 35.26 -49.87
N GLU A 160 -8.85 35.03 -51.06
CA GLU A 160 -8.29 35.46 -52.34
C GLU A 160 -9.39 35.90 -53.31
N SER A 161 -9.06 36.65 -54.36
CA SER A 161 -10.03 37.16 -55.36
C SER A 161 -9.41 37.11 -56.75
N PRO A 162 -10.19 36.81 -57.80
CA PRO A 162 -9.68 36.67 -59.15
C PRO A 162 -9.21 38.01 -59.75
N ASP A 163 -9.68 39.15 -59.23
CA ASP A 163 -9.10 40.45 -59.52
C ASP A 163 -7.83 40.66 -58.67
N PRO A 164 -6.65 40.71 -59.30
CA PRO A 164 -5.38 40.81 -58.58
C PRO A 164 -5.19 42.15 -57.86
N THR A 165 -6.03 43.16 -58.11
CA THR A 165 -5.92 44.50 -57.55
C THR A 165 -7.06 44.88 -56.60
N GLN A 166 -8.13 44.08 -56.54
CA GLN A 166 -9.31 44.37 -55.73
C GLN A 166 -8.98 44.34 -54.24
N SER A 167 -9.04 45.50 -53.58
CA SER A 167 -8.97 45.57 -52.11
C SER A 167 -10.31 45.15 -51.49
N PHE A 168 -10.31 44.63 -50.27
CA PHE A 168 -11.53 44.25 -49.57
C PHE A 168 -11.35 44.32 -48.06
N PHE A 169 -12.46 44.36 -47.33
CA PHE A 169 -12.51 44.23 -45.88
C PHE A 169 -12.93 42.81 -45.51
N LEU A 170 -12.30 42.25 -44.49
CA LEU A 170 -12.62 40.94 -43.90
C LEU A 170 -12.98 41.15 -42.42
N ASP A 171 -14.08 40.54 -41.98
CA ASP A 171 -14.55 40.66 -40.60
C ASP A 171 -15.17 39.34 -40.11
N ASP A 172 -15.23 39.16 -38.80
CA ASP A 172 -15.86 38.04 -38.11
C ASP A 172 -15.51 36.66 -38.69
N VAL A 173 -14.22 36.32 -38.66
CA VAL A 173 -13.75 34.99 -39.06
C VAL A 173 -13.96 34.01 -37.92
N VAL A 174 -14.64 32.90 -38.18
CA VAL A 174 -14.91 31.87 -37.18
C VAL A 174 -14.56 30.49 -37.74
N VAL A 175 -13.94 29.65 -36.91
CA VAL A 175 -13.70 28.24 -37.20
C VAL A 175 -14.39 27.38 -36.15
N THR A 176 -15.37 26.59 -36.59
CA THR A 176 -16.20 25.74 -35.73
C THR A 176 -16.28 24.31 -36.25
N GLY A 177 -16.26 23.30 -35.38
CA GLY A 177 -16.34 21.91 -35.82
C GLY A 177 -15.95 20.90 -34.75
N GLU A 178 -15.60 19.70 -35.20
CA GLU A 178 -15.21 18.59 -34.33
C GLU A 178 -13.88 17.96 -34.82
N PRO A 179 -12.96 17.63 -33.90
CA PRO A 179 -11.78 16.84 -34.24
C PRO A 179 -12.20 15.47 -34.78
N ALA A 180 -11.35 14.86 -35.61
CA ALA A 180 -11.60 13.51 -36.11
C ALA A 180 -11.72 12.54 -34.92
N ALA A 181 -12.68 11.61 -34.99
CA ALA A 181 -12.69 10.47 -34.08
C ALA A 181 -11.33 9.75 -34.17
N PRO A 182 -10.68 9.42 -33.05
CA PRO A 182 -9.46 8.61 -33.08
C PRO A 182 -9.73 7.31 -33.85
N GLY A 183 -8.77 6.88 -34.67
CA GLY A 183 -8.88 5.59 -35.33
C GLY A 183 -8.93 4.49 -34.28
N GLU A 184 -9.99 3.68 -34.29
CA GLU A 184 -10.05 2.45 -33.50
C GLU A 184 -8.80 1.61 -33.81
N PRO A 185 -8.01 1.19 -32.80
CA PRO A 185 -6.76 0.51 -33.05
C PRO A 185 -6.97 -0.79 -33.85
N GLY A 186 -6.25 -0.91 -34.97
CA GLY A 186 -6.11 -2.12 -35.78
C GLY A 186 -5.11 -3.12 -35.16
N ALA A 187 -4.28 -3.77 -35.96
CA ALA A 187 -3.22 -4.67 -35.44
C ALA A 187 -2.11 -3.88 -34.72
N ALA A 188 -1.67 -4.38 -33.56
CA ALA A 188 -0.61 -3.78 -32.74
C ALA A 188 0.66 -3.52 -33.57
N GLN A 189 1.07 -2.25 -33.68
CA GLN A 189 2.29 -1.86 -34.38
C GLN A 189 3.48 -1.86 -33.42
N PRO A 190 4.62 -2.48 -33.77
CA PRO A 190 5.82 -2.35 -32.96
C PRO A 190 6.29 -0.90 -32.83
N LEU A 191 6.81 -0.55 -31.66
CA LEU A 191 7.52 0.70 -31.36
C LEU A 191 8.92 0.37 -30.86
N THR A 192 9.92 1.11 -31.34
CA THR A 192 11.27 1.12 -30.78
C THR A 192 11.76 2.56 -30.69
N THR A 193 12.30 2.95 -29.54
CA THR A 193 12.98 4.24 -29.35
C THR A 193 14.32 4.04 -28.64
N ASP A 194 15.40 4.45 -29.30
CA ASP A 194 16.80 4.39 -28.83
C ASP A 194 17.37 5.79 -28.55
N PHE A 195 16.56 6.83 -28.73
CA PHE A 195 16.90 8.24 -28.56
C PHE A 195 18.08 8.75 -29.41
N GLU A 196 18.56 7.98 -30.39
CA GLU A 196 19.69 8.40 -31.23
C GLU A 196 19.33 9.58 -32.14
N SER A 197 18.05 9.66 -32.54
CA SER A 197 17.53 10.67 -33.47
C SER A 197 16.54 11.66 -32.83
N GLY A 198 16.83 12.14 -31.62
CA GLY A 198 15.96 13.07 -30.88
C GLY A 198 15.11 12.36 -29.82
N LEU A 199 14.00 12.98 -29.43
CA LEU A 199 13.10 12.41 -28.41
C LEU A 199 12.13 11.34 -28.95
N GLN A 200 12.06 11.14 -30.27
CA GLN A 200 11.30 10.06 -30.92
C GLN A 200 9.85 9.91 -30.43
N GLY A 201 9.17 11.04 -30.18
CA GLY A 201 7.78 11.10 -29.72
C GLY A 201 7.58 11.17 -28.21
N TRP A 202 8.64 11.01 -27.42
CA TRP A 202 8.59 11.16 -25.96
C TRP A 202 8.50 12.63 -25.55
N GLY A 203 7.63 12.91 -24.58
CA GLY A 203 7.38 14.22 -24.00
C GLY A 203 7.24 14.15 -22.48
N PRO A 204 7.13 15.32 -21.81
CA PRO A 204 6.97 15.36 -20.37
C PRO A 204 5.54 15.01 -19.94
N ARG A 205 5.42 14.33 -18.79
CA ARG A 205 4.18 14.11 -18.06
C ARG A 205 4.14 14.97 -16.80
N GLY A 206 3.07 15.75 -16.66
CA GLY A 206 2.93 16.71 -15.56
C GLY A 206 4.00 17.81 -15.67
N ASP A 207 4.60 18.18 -14.54
CA ASP A 207 5.63 19.21 -14.47
C ASP A 207 7.04 18.71 -14.82
N ALA A 208 7.19 17.43 -15.15
CA ALA A 208 8.48 16.86 -15.53
C ALA A 208 9.09 17.61 -16.73
N ARG A 209 10.41 17.52 -16.85
CA ARG A 209 11.16 17.94 -18.04
C ARG A 209 11.82 16.72 -18.64
N VAL A 210 11.77 16.59 -19.96
CA VAL A 210 12.46 15.54 -20.68
C VAL A 210 13.44 16.13 -21.68
N GLU A 211 14.65 15.59 -21.71
CA GLU A 211 15.69 16.01 -22.65
C GLU A 211 16.52 14.83 -23.11
N ARG A 212 17.02 14.93 -24.35
CA ARG A 212 17.97 13.96 -24.89
C ARG A 212 19.35 14.29 -24.36
N VAL A 213 20.04 13.31 -23.79
CA VAL A 213 21.40 13.44 -23.28
C VAL A 213 22.33 12.44 -23.94
N THR A 214 23.64 12.73 -23.95
CA THR A 214 24.68 11.85 -24.53
C THR A 214 25.78 11.51 -23.53
N GLY A 215 25.58 11.84 -22.25
CA GLY A 215 26.57 11.61 -21.19
C GLY A 215 26.52 10.18 -20.61
N ASP A 216 25.39 9.50 -20.79
CA ASP A 216 25.11 8.18 -20.25
C ASP A 216 24.00 7.53 -21.10
N ALA A 217 24.22 6.32 -21.59
CA ALA A 217 23.29 5.57 -22.43
C ALA A 217 23.48 4.07 -22.18
N HIS A 218 22.41 3.28 -22.31
CA HIS A 218 22.49 1.83 -22.25
C HIS A 218 22.95 1.28 -23.61
N GLY A 219 22.27 1.69 -24.67
CA GLY A 219 22.59 1.42 -26.06
C GLY A 219 23.13 2.66 -26.76
N GLY A 220 23.88 2.50 -27.84
CA GLY A 220 24.26 3.64 -28.69
C GLY A 220 25.07 4.74 -27.98
N THR A 221 24.64 6.00 -28.17
CA THR A 221 25.30 7.21 -27.71
C THR A 221 24.39 8.19 -26.96
N ALA A 222 23.07 7.96 -26.94
CA ALA A 222 22.11 8.86 -26.34
C ALA A 222 21.03 8.14 -25.54
N SER A 223 20.45 8.86 -24.58
CA SER A 223 19.30 8.41 -23.80
C SER A 223 18.38 9.59 -23.49
N LEU A 224 17.23 9.34 -22.87
CA LEU A 224 16.31 10.38 -22.42
C LEU A 224 16.45 10.58 -20.90
N LEU A 225 16.76 11.80 -20.47
CA LEU A 225 16.77 12.21 -19.06
C LEU A 225 15.44 12.88 -18.69
N ALA A 226 14.82 12.42 -17.61
CA ALA A 226 13.67 13.05 -16.98
C ALA A 226 14.07 13.75 -15.68
N THR A 227 13.70 15.02 -15.54
CA THR A 227 13.96 15.85 -14.36
C THR A 227 12.72 16.61 -13.88
N ASN A 228 12.83 17.37 -12.78
CA ASN A 228 11.76 18.20 -12.22
C ASN A 228 10.49 17.39 -11.86
N ARG A 229 10.70 16.18 -11.35
CA ARG A 229 9.62 15.27 -10.94
C ARG A 229 9.24 15.56 -9.48
N LEU A 230 8.22 16.38 -9.25
CA LEU A 230 7.74 16.77 -7.92
C LEU A 230 6.77 15.77 -7.29
N GLN A 231 6.18 14.91 -8.12
CA GLN A 231 5.24 13.87 -7.71
C GLN A 231 5.64 12.54 -8.35
N ASP A 232 5.21 11.44 -7.75
CA ASP A 232 5.60 10.08 -8.13
C ASP A 232 5.15 9.68 -9.54
N TRP A 233 3.96 10.13 -9.96
CA TRP A 233 3.38 9.86 -11.29
C TRP A 233 3.97 10.68 -12.45
N GLN A 234 4.82 11.66 -12.16
CA GLN A 234 5.46 12.50 -13.18
C GLN A 234 6.61 11.74 -13.86
N GLY A 235 6.97 12.09 -15.10
CA GLY A 235 8.06 11.42 -15.82
C GLY A 235 7.99 11.59 -17.35
N PRO A 236 8.73 10.77 -18.12
CA PRO A 236 8.64 10.74 -19.57
C PRO A 236 7.42 9.93 -20.03
N ALA A 237 6.77 10.37 -21.10
CA ALA A 237 5.60 9.70 -21.66
C ALA A 237 5.54 9.76 -23.19
N ILE A 238 4.90 8.76 -23.81
CA ILE A 238 4.69 8.65 -25.25
C ILE A 238 3.29 8.12 -25.56
N ASP A 239 2.68 8.59 -26.65
CA ASP A 239 1.40 8.05 -27.15
C ASP A 239 1.64 6.71 -27.84
N VAL A 240 0.99 5.66 -27.35
CA VAL A 240 1.08 4.28 -27.86
C VAL A 240 -0.26 3.77 -28.38
N THR A 241 -1.22 4.66 -28.64
CA THR A 241 -2.57 4.28 -29.09
C THR A 241 -2.53 3.42 -30.35
N ALA A 242 -1.64 3.74 -31.30
CA ALA A 242 -1.47 2.97 -32.54
C ALA A 242 -0.68 1.66 -32.36
N ASN A 243 0.01 1.49 -31.24
CA ASN A 243 0.87 0.35 -30.94
C ASN A 243 0.13 -0.76 -30.18
N LEU A 244 -1.06 -0.46 -29.67
CA LEU A 244 -1.88 -1.36 -28.89
C LEU A 244 -3.12 -1.76 -29.67
N ALA A 245 -3.57 -3.00 -29.51
CA ALA A 245 -4.82 -3.49 -30.06
C ALA A 245 -5.65 -4.16 -28.95
N VAL A 246 -6.96 -3.94 -28.97
CA VAL A 246 -7.84 -4.49 -27.93
C VAL A 246 -7.72 -6.01 -27.88
N GLY A 247 -7.41 -6.53 -26.70
CA GLY A 247 -7.25 -7.96 -26.46
C GLY A 247 -5.99 -8.59 -27.08
N GLN A 248 -5.10 -7.82 -27.71
CA GLN A 248 -3.80 -8.34 -28.13
C GLN A 248 -2.71 -7.95 -27.13
N PRO A 249 -2.01 -8.93 -26.54
CA PRO A 249 -0.91 -8.65 -25.64
C PRO A 249 0.28 -8.07 -26.39
N VAL A 250 0.93 -7.10 -25.77
CA VAL A 250 2.23 -6.58 -26.16
C VAL A 250 3.23 -6.78 -25.03
N ARG A 251 4.50 -6.88 -25.39
CA ARG A 251 5.62 -6.81 -24.47
C ARG A 251 6.15 -5.38 -24.47
N VAL A 252 6.26 -4.80 -23.28
CA VAL A 252 6.85 -3.48 -23.08
C VAL A 252 8.16 -3.69 -22.34
N GLY A 253 9.26 -3.21 -22.91
CA GLY A 253 10.60 -3.32 -22.31
C GLY A 253 11.37 -2.01 -22.46
N LEU A 254 12.08 -1.59 -21.42
CA LEU A 254 12.98 -0.44 -21.44
C LEU A 254 14.14 -0.64 -20.46
N TRP A 255 15.21 0.14 -20.63
CA TRP A 255 16.28 0.25 -19.67
C TRP A 255 16.17 1.56 -18.90
N ALA A 256 16.44 1.54 -17.60
CA ALA A 256 16.42 2.72 -16.75
C ALA A 256 17.66 2.79 -15.86
N LYS A 257 18.09 4.02 -15.56
CA LYS A 257 19.21 4.31 -14.65
C LYS A 257 18.90 5.63 -13.92
N LEU A 258 19.27 5.78 -12.65
CA LEU A 258 19.11 7.09 -12.00
C LEU A 258 20.21 8.06 -12.42
N ALA A 259 19.90 9.35 -12.42
CA ALA A 259 20.91 10.36 -12.67
C ALA A 259 22.00 10.30 -11.57
N PRO A 260 23.26 10.70 -11.87
CA PRO A 260 24.36 10.63 -10.92
C PRO A 260 24.05 11.30 -9.57
N GLY A 261 24.30 10.59 -8.47
CA GLY A 261 24.17 11.09 -7.10
C GLY A 261 22.77 11.00 -6.50
N GLN A 262 21.79 10.42 -7.19
CA GLN A 262 20.39 10.39 -6.74
C GLN A 262 20.12 9.37 -5.63
N GLY A 263 20.97 8.36 -5.39
CA GLY A 263 20.69 7.23 -4.48
C GLY A 263 19.54 6.35 -4.99
N SER A 264 19.32 5.13 -4.47
CA SER A 264 18.35 4.19 -5.06
C SER A 264 16.90 4.71 -5.04
N ALA A 265 16.11 4.26 -6.02
CA ALA A 265 14.68 4.58 -6.13
C ALA A 265 13.93 3.53 -6.95
N SER A 266 12.64 3.36 -6.70
CA SER A 266 11.78 2.47 -7.49
C SER A 266 11.22 3.21 -8.69
N LEU A 267 11.34 2.60 -9.87
CA LEU A 267 10.70 3.04 -11.12
C LEU A 267 9.77 1.94 -11.65
N LEU A 268 8.70 2.32 -12.33
CA LEU A 268 7.82 1.40 -13.07
C LEU A 268 7.29 2.03 -14.36
N ALA A 269 6.86 1.18 -15.29
CA ALA A 269 6.17 1.58 -16.51
C ALA A 269 4.65 1.35 -16.37
N SER A 270 3.88 2.34 -16.81
CA SER A 270 2.42 2.36 -16.67
C SER A 270 1.74 2.89 -17.94
N VAL A 271 0.45 2.58 -18.08
CA VAL A 271 -0.40 3.04 -19.18
C VAL A 271 -1.56 3.86 -18.63
N GLN A 272 -1.72 5.07 -19.15
CA GLN A 272 -2.94 5.87 -19.00
C GLN A 272 -3.86 5.58 -20.17
N ARG A 273 -5.14 5.33 -19.90
CA ARG A 273 -6.16 5.09 -20.92
C ARG A 273 -7.32 6.08 -20.77
N ASP A 274 -7.58 6.83 -21.84
CA ASP A 274 -8.68 7.77 -21.93
C ASP A 274 -9.71 7.30 -22.96
N ARG A 275 -10.99 7.38 -22.60
CA ARG A 275 -12.11 7.17 -23.51
C ARG A 275 -13.27 8.09 -23.16
N ALA A 276 -13.81 8.77 -24.16
CA ALA A 276 -14.92 9.71 -24.01
C ALA A 276 -16.12 9.06 -23.31
N GLY A 277 -16.65 9.75 -22.32
CA GLY A 277 -17.77 9.26 -21.51
C GLY A 277 -17.40 8.21 -20.46
N THR A 278 -16.12 7.89 -20.27
CA THR A 278 -15.63 7.01 -19.20
C THR A 278 -14.59 7.73 -18.34
N ALA A 279 -14.37 7.24 -17.10
CA ALA A 279 -13.27 7.74 -16.27
C ALA A 279 -11.92 7.32 -16.86
N THR A 280 -10.90 8.18 -16.74
CA THR A 280 -9.52 7.83 -17.08
C THR A 280 -9.06 6.66 -16.22
N ALA A 281 -8.42 5.68 -16.85
CA ALA A 281 -7.85 4.52 -16.18
C ALA A 281 -6.32 4.60 -16.17
N TYR A 282 -5.71 4.13 -15.08
CA TYR A 282 -4.26 4.03 -14.90
C TYR A 282 -3.92 2.59 -14.54
N GLU A 283 -3.02 1.99 -15.31
CA GLU A 283 -2.74 0.57 -15.26
C GLU A 283 -1.22 0.35 -15.25
N ASN A 284 -0.69 -0.25 -14.20
CA ASN A 284 0.71 -0.64 -14.14
C ASN A 284 0.96 -1.80 -15.11
N ILE A 285 2.10 -1.78 -15.80
CA ILE A 285 2.51 -2.91 -16.65
C ILE A 285 3.15 -3.97 -15.75
N GLY A 286 2.45 -5.08 -15.55
CA GLY A 286 2.92 -6.18 -14.70
C GLY A 286 4.31 -6.68 -15.14
N GLY A 287 5.25 -6.67 -14.21
CA GLY A 287 6.66 -7.03 -14.44
C GLY A 287 7.58 -5.84 -14.78
N ALA A 288 7.06 -4.75 -15.35
CA ALA A 288 7.87 -3.62 -15.81
C ALA A 288 8.19 -2.60 -14.71
N SER A 289 8.79 -3.06 -13.61
CA SER A 289 9.21 -2.23 -12.48
C SER A 289 10.58 -2.66 -11.98
N ALA A 290 11.37 -1.75 -11.40
CA ALA A 290 12.60 -2.10 -10.72
C ALA A 290 13.07 -1.03 -9.71
N VAL A 291 13.89 -1.44 -8.74
CA VAL A 291 14.76 -0.49 -8.02
C VAL A 291 15.96 -0.18 -8.89
N VAL A 292 16.17 1.10 -9.14
CA VAL A 292 17.19 1.62 -10.03
C VAL A 292 18.20 2.43 -9.20
N THR A 293 19.45 2.39 -9.62
CA THR A 293 20.55 3.15 -9.02
C THR A 293 21.26 3.97 -10.09
N ASP A 294 22.17 4.84 -9.68
CA ASP A 294 23.06 5.57 -10.59
C ASP A 294 24.29 4.75 -11.02
N ALA A 295 24.42 3.50 -10.54
CA ALA A 295 25.58 2.66 -10.80
C ALA A 295 25.45 1.82 -12.09
N ALA A 296 24.25 1.32 -12.39
CA ALA A 296 24.02 0.42 -13.51
C ALA A 296 22.63 0.61 -14.13
N TRP A 297 22.55 0.35 -15.44
CA TRP A 297 21.29 0.26 -16.16
C TRP A 297 20.54 -1.02 -15.77
N VAL A 298 19.23 -0.89 -15.54
CA VAL A 298 18.35 -1.98 -15.13
C VAL A 298 17.20 -2.08 -16.13
N ARG A 299 16.86 -3.30 -16.52
CA ARG A 299 15.77 -3.56 -17.47
C ARG A 299 14.43 -3.66 -16.74
N LEU A 300 13.46 -2.86 -17.19
CA LEU A 300 12.06 -2.96 -16.81
C LEU A 300 11.32 -3.62 -17.98
N GLU A 301 10.77 -4.81 -17.79
CA GLU A 301 10.02 -5.52 -18.83
C GLU A 301 8.76 -6.16 -18.30
N GLY A 302 7.66 -6.02 -19.02
CA GLY A 302 6.39 -6.61 -18.67
C GLY A 302 5.51 -6.84 -19.89
N THR A 303 4.30 -7.35 -19.64
CA THR A 303 3.29 -7.52 -20.70
C THR A 303 2.07 -6.65 -20.38
N TYR A 304 1.47 -6.09 -21.43
CA TYR A 304 0.29 -5.26 -21.34
C TYR A 304 -0.71 -5.68 -22.41
N THR A 305 -1.97 -5.85 -22.02
CA THR A 305 -3.06 -6.13 -22.94
C THR A 305 -4.09 -5.03 -22.78
N LEU A 306 -4.37 -4.30 -23.86
CA LEU A 306 -5.39 -3.25 -23.85
C LEU A 306 -6.78 -3.89 -23.61
N PRO A 307 -7.45 -3.62 -22.48
CA PRO A 307 -8.64 -4.38 -22.09
C PRO A 307 -9.89 -3.95 -22.88
N ALA A 308 -9.93 -2.70 -23.32
CA ALA A 308 -11.03 -2.13 -24.09
C ALA A 308 -10.51 -1.01 -24.98
N ALA A 309 -11.29 -0.68 -26.03
CA ALA A 309 -10.96 0.44 -26.92
C ALA A 309 -10.74 1.75 -26.14
N ALA A 310 -9.80 2.54 -26.63
CA ALA A 310 -9.36 3.79 -26.04
C ALA A 310 -9.23 4.86 -27.12
N ASP A 311 -9.61 6.10 -26.80
CA ASP A 311 -9.36 7.25 -27.65
C ASP A 311 -7.88 7.65 -27.60
N ARG A 312 -7.25 7.38 -26.45
CA ARG A 312 -5.83 7.60 -26.21
C ARG A 312 -5.29 6.60 -25.20
N ALA A 313 -4.12 6.03 -25.50
CA ALA A 313 -3.32 5.24 -24.59
C ALA A 313 -1.89 5.84 -24.52
N GLN A 314 -1.46 6.23 -23.33
CA GLN A 314 -0.14 6.83 -23.10
C GLN A 314 0.71 5.92 -22.22
N LEU A 315 1.85 5.47 -22.74
CA LEU A 315 2.89 4.77 -21.97
C LEU A 315 3.74 5.82 -21.26
N TYR A 316 4.01 5.63 -19.98
CA TYR A 316 4.88 6.52 -19.21
C TYR A 316 5.68 5.77 -18.16
N VAL A 317 6.80 6.37 -17.73
CA VAL A 317 7.63 5.84 -16.65
C VAL A 317 7.49 6.73 -15.43
N GLU A 318 7.22 6.13 -14.28
CA GLU A 318 6.96 6.81 -13.01
C GLU A 318 7.73 6.16 -11.87
N GLY A 319 7.70 6.74 -10.68
CA GLY A 319 8.49 6.25 -9.53
C GLY A 319 8.76 7.32 -8.48
N THR A 320 9.65 7.07 -7.52
CA THR A 320 9.87 7.95 -6.36
C THR A 320 9.99 9.44 -6.74
N ALA A 321 9.18 10.30 -6.09
CA ALA A 321 9.20 11.74 -6.31
C ALA A 321 10.58 12.35 -5.98
N GLY A 322 10.96 13.39 -6.72
CA GLY A 322 12.23 14.10 -6.57
C GLY A 322 13.44 13.41 -7.19
N LYS A 323 13.27 12.23 -7.79
CA LYS A 323 14.36 11.46 -8.43
C LYS A 323 14.41 11.73 -9.92
N ASP A 324 15.57 12.17 -10.38
CA ASP A 324 15.90 12.30 -11.79
C ASP A 324 16.42 10.97 -12.34
N PHE A 325 15.99 10.58 -13.54
CA PHE A 325 16.35 9.29 -14.12
C PHE A 325 16.43 9.31 -15.64
N LEU A 326 17.20 8.38 -16.19
CA LEU A 326 17.37 8.12 -17.60
C LEU A 326 16.55 6.89 -18.02
N ILE A 327 16.00 6.93 -19.22
CA ILE A 327 15.47 5.75 -19.92
C ILE A 327 16.11 5.58 -21.29
N ASP A 328 16.19 4.34 -21.75
CA ASP A 328 16.80 3.98 -23.02
C ASP A 328 16.21 2.68 -23.60
N ASP A 329 16.43 2.44 -24.89
CA ASP A 329 16.07 1.22 -25.62
C ASP A 329 14.63 0.73 -25.35
N VAL A 330 13.65 1.63 -25.50
CA VAL A 330 12.25 1.31 -25.23
C VAL A 330 11.64 0.54 -26.40
N THR A 331 10.90 -0.51 -26.09
CA THR A 331 10.22 -1.38 -27.05
C THR A 331 8.77 -1.63 -26.63
N VAL A 332 7.87 -1.59 -27.60
CA VAL A 332 6.49 -2.13 -27.49
C VAL A 332 6.31 -3.04 -28.68
N ALA A 333 6.13 -4.34 -28.46
CA ALA A 333 6.02 -5.30 -29.56
C ALA A 333 4.93 -6.33 -29.29
N PRO A 334 4.24 -6.86 -30.33
CA PRO A 334 3.29 -7.95 -30.16
C PRO A 334 3.91 -9.09 -29.35
N PHE A 335 3.19 -9.54 -28.32
CA PHE A 335 3.60 -10.65 -27.50
C PHE A 335 2.66 -11.83 -27.76
N GLN A 336 3.24 -12.98 -28.11
CA GLN A 336 2.48 -14.22 -28.17
C GLN A 336 2.54 -14.88 -26.80
N GLU A 337 1.43 -14.82 -26.09
CA GLU A 337 1.25 -15.51 -24.82
C GLU A 337 1.47 -17.03 -24.97
N THR A 338 2.21 -17.60 -24.02
CA THR A 338 2.42 -19.05 -24.00
C THR A 338 1.16 -19.74 -23.46
N PRO A 339 0.56 -20.71 -24.16
CA PRO A 339 -0.59 -21.44 -23.61
C PRO A 339 -0.30 -22.04 -22.23
N ILE A 340 -1.33 -22.16 -21.38
CA ILE A 340 -1.20 -22.84 -20.09
C ILE A 340 -0.74 -24.27 -20.35
N GLN A 341 0.35 -24.68 -19.69
CA GLN A 341 0.94 -25.99 -19.89
C GLN A 341 -0.01 -27.08 -19.38
N ASP A 342 -0.11 -28.19 -20.12
CA ASP A 342 -0.84 -29.37 -19.64
C ASP A 342 0.04 -30.17 -18.68
N LEU A 343 0.10 -29.70 -17.44
CA LEU A 343 0.84 -30.33 -16.34
C LEU A 343 -0.14 -30.94 -15.32
N PRO A 344 0.29 -31.88 -14.46
CA PRO A 344 -0.51 -32.33 -13.33
C PRO A 344 -1.09 -31.16 -12.52
N ALA A 345 -2.38 -31.16 -12.23
CA ALA A 345 -2.95 -30.06 -11.45
C ALA A 345 -2.45 -30.12 -10.00
N LEU A 346 -2.18 -28.95 -9.41
CA LEU A 346 -1.78 -28.88 -8.00
C LEU A 346 -2.87 -29.47 -7.10
N ARG A 347 -4.14 -29.14 -7.34
CA ARG A 347 -5.30 -29.73 -6.63
C ARG A 347 -5.38 -31.24 -6.73
N ASP A 348 -5.02 -31.83 -7.87
CA ASP A 348 -5.11 -33.28 -8.06
C ASP A 348 -3.97 -33.99 -7.32
N VAL A 349 -2.75 -33.43 -7.43
CA VAL A 349 -1.54 -33.96 -6.78
C VAL A 349 -1.63 -33.84 -5.26
N LEU A 350 -1.97 -32.66 -4.75
CA LEU A 350 -2.11 -32.41 -3.32
C LEU A 350 -3.37 -33.05 -2.74
N GLY A 351 -4.47 -33.09 -3.50
CA GLY A 351 -5.68 -33.84 -3.12
C GLY A 351 -5.41 -35.33 -2.92
N ALA A 352 -4.63 -35.94 -3.80
CA ALA A 352 -4.17 -37.33 -3.63
C ALA A 352 -3.22 -37.50 -2.43
N GLN A 353 -2.65 -36.42 -1.90
CA GLN A 353 -1.77 -36.39 -0.72
C GLN A 353 -2.51 -36.02 0.57
N GLY A 354 -3.83 -35.81 0.53
CA GLY A 354 -4.68 -35.62 1.70
C GLY A 354 -5.16 -34.19 1.96
N PHE A 355 -4.83 -33.22 1.10
CA PHE A 355 -5.33 -31.85 1.26
C PHE A 355 -6.71 -31.69 0.59
N GLU A 356 -7.72 -31.29 1.35
CA GLU A 356 -9.08 -31.13 0.80
C GLU A 356 -9.15 -29.99 -0.21
N ARG A 357 -8.50 -28.86 0.09
CA ARG A 357 -8.50 -27.66 -0.75
C ARG A 357 -7.09 -27.21 -1.10
N VAL A 358 -6.93 -26.80 -2.35
CA VAL A 358 -5.73 -26.12 -2.85
C VAL A 358 -6.16 -24.78 -3.40
N GLY A 359 -5.79 -23.73 -2.68
CA GLY A 359 -6.24 -22.37 -2.91
C GLY A 359 -5.24 -21.50 -3.66
N VAL A 360 -5.72 -20.39 -4.22
CA VAL A 360 -4.90 -19.29 -4.73
C VAL A 360 -5.56 -17.95 -4.43
N ALA A 361 -4.77 -16.97 -4.01
CA ALA A 361 -5.24 -15.60 -3.86
C ALA A 361 -5.37 -14.91 -5.22
N VAL A 362 -6.55 -14.34 -5.47
CA VAL A 362 -6.91 -13.64 -6.71
C VAL A 362 -7.91 -12.52 -6.41
N ASP A 363 -7.96 -11.51 -7.28
CA ASP A 363 -9.01 -10.50 -7.30
C ASP A 363 -9.85 -10.66 -8.59
N GLN A 364 -10.86 -9.81 -8.77
CA GLN A 364 -11.75 -9.83 -9.94
C GLN A 364 -10.98 -9.91 -11.27
N ARG A 365 -9.82 -9.27 -11.37
CA ARG A 365 -9.02 -9.18 -12.61
C ARG A 365 -8.46 -10.54 -13.09
N GLU A 366 -8.27 -11.51 -12.20
CA GLU A 366 -7.80 -12.85 -12.55
C GLU A 366 -8.92 -13.84 -12.93
N THR A 367 -10.20 -13.45 -12.82
CA THR A 367 -11.37 -14.30 -13.13
C THR A 367 -11.64 -14.49 -14.62
N THR A 368 -10.79 -13.93 -15.50
CA THR A 368 -10.93 -14.04 -16.96
C THR A 368 -9.60 -14.39 -17.64
N GLY A 369 -9.65 -14.72 -18.94
CA GLY A 369 -8.44 -14.94 -19.76
C GLY A 369 -7.58 -16.14 -19.33
N ARG A 370 -6.26 -16.05 -19.55
CA ARG A 370 -5.31 -17.11 -19.19
C ARG A 370 -5.17 -17.31 -17.68
N ALA A 371 -5.33 -16.25 -16.90
CA ALA A 371 -5.33 -16.36 -15.44
C ALA A 371 -6.45 -17.32 -14.97
N ALA A 372 -7.68 -17.11 -15.42
CA ALA A 372 -8.80 -18.01 -15.15
C ALA A 372 -8.53 -19.45 -15.61
N GLN A 373 -7.88 -19.65 -16.76
CA GLN A 373 -7.52 -20.99 -17.23
C GLN A 373 -6.52 -21.68 -16.29
N LEU A 374 -5.53 -20.95 -15.77
CA LEU A 374 -4.59 -21.49 -14.79
C LEU A 374 -5.30 -21.80 -13.46
N VAL A 375 -6.14 -20.88 -12.96
CA VAL A 375 -6.91 -21.06 -11.71
C VAL A 375 -7.76 -22.33 -11.81
N THR A 376 -8.59 -22.43 -12.84
CA THR A 376 -9.50 -23.57 -13.05
C THR A 376 -8.79 -24.89 -13.32
N ARG A 377 -7.54 -24.86 -13.81
CA ARG A 377 -6.73 -26.06 -14.01
C ARG A 377 -6.11 -26.54 -12.70
N HIS A 378 -5.46 -25.66 -11.94
CA HIS A 378 -4.57 -26.05 -10.85
C HIS A 378 -5.20 -25.96 -9.45
N TYR A 379 -6.26 -25.19 -9.27
CA TYR A 379 -6.79 -24.84 -7.95
C TYR A 379 -8.24 -25.28 -7.77
N SER A 380 -8.64 -25.47 -6.52
CA SER A 380 -9.99 -25.86 -6.09
C SER A 380 -10.65 -24.83 -5.19
N ALA A 381 -9.88 -23.88 -4.66
CA ALA A 381 -10.38 -22.74 -3.90
C ALA A 381 -9.71 -21.43 -4.35
N ILE A 382 -10.37 -20.32 -4.07
CA ILE A 382 -9.85 -18.97 -4.25
C ILE A 382 -10.04 -18.15 -2.96
N THR A 383 -9.12 -17.21 -2.73
CA THR A 383 -9.21 -16.23 -1.65
C THR A 383 -9.15 -14.82 -2.25
N PRO A 384 -10.05 -13.88 -1.91
CA PRO A 384 -9.92 -12.49 -2.33
C PRO A 384 -8.62 -11.89 -1.79
N GLU A 385 -7.69 -11.49 -2.67
CA GLU A 385 -6.42 -10.88 -2.25
C GLU A 385 -6.67 -9.51 -1.57
N ASN A 386 -7.56 -8.71 -2.15
CA ASN A 386 -7.99 -7.42 -1.59
C ASN A 386 -9.50 -7.19 -1.71
N ASP A 387 -10.16 -7.78 -2.71
CA ASP A 387 -11.56 -7.47 -3.03
C ASP A 387 -12.57 -7.88 -1.95
N GLY A 388 -12.14 -8.63 -0.92
CA GLY A 388 -12.92 -8.99 0.27
C GLY A 388 -12.62 -8.18 1.54
N LYS A 389 -11.65 -7.25 1.50
CA LYS A 389 -11.18 -6.51 2.69
C LYS A 389 -12.12 -5.36 3.09
N PRO A 390 -12.12 -4.93 4.36
CA PRO A 390 -13.08 -3.93 4.86
C PRO A 390 -13.09 -2.60 4.10
N GLU A 391 -11.95 -2.09 3.65
CA GLU A 391 -11.89 -0.84 2.88
C GLU A 391 -12.49 -0.92 1.47
N VAL A 392 -12.50 -2.11 0.88
CA VAL A 392 -13.11 -2.35 -0.44
C VAL A 392 -14.60 -2.57 -0.28
N VAL A 393 -14.99 -3.42 0.67
CA VAL A 393 -16.39 -3.80 0.90
C VAL A 393 -17.19 -2.65 1.52
N GLN A 394 -16.60 -1.86 2.43
CA GLN A 394 -17.28 -0.76 3.12
C GLN A 394 -16.40 0.50 3.21
N PRO A 395 -16.14 1.18 2.08
CA PRO A 395 -15.23 2.33 2.02
C PRO A 395 -15.68 3.51 2.90
N THR A 396 -17.00 3.68 3.07
CA THR A 396 -17.58 4.71 3.94
C THR A 396 -18.68 4.10 4.83
N GLU A 397 -18.87 4.68 6.02
CA GLU A 397 -19.83 4.16 7.00
C GLU A 397 -21.22 3.97 6.38
N GLY A 398 -21.73 2.73 6.41
CA GLY A 398 -23.05 2.36 5.91
C GLY A 398 -23.18 2.25 4.37
N THR A 399 -22.13 2.51 3.60
CA THR A 399 -22.13 2.31 2.14
C THR A 399 -21.28 1.09 1.79
N PHE A 400 -21.91 0.11 1.16
CA PHE A 400 -21.26 -1.15 0.79
C PHE A 400 -21.09 -1.25 -0.73
N ASP A 401 -19.95 -1.78 -1.17
CA ASP A 401 -19.69 -2.15 -2.57
C ASP A 401 -19.29 -3.62 -2.64
N PHE A 402 -20.23 -4.46 -3.08
CA PHE A 402 -20.01 -5.90 -3.25
C PHE A 402 -19.61 -6.27 -4.68
N THR A 403 -19.47 -5.31 -5.59
CA THR A 403 -19.29 -5.58 -7.03
C THR A 403 -18.11 -6.52 -7.31
N ARG A 404 -17.01 -6.33 -6.60
CA ARG A 404 -15.79 -7.12 -6.80
C ARG A 404 -15.86 -8.50 -6.14
N LEU A 405 -16.42 -8.56 -4.93
CA LEU A 405 -16.70 -9.82 -4.25
C LEU A 405 -17.68 -10.68 -5.06
N ASP A 406 -18.71 -10.08 -5.65
CA ASP A 406 -19.68 -10.74 -6.51
C ASP A 406 -19.02 -11.35 -7.76
N ALA A 407 -18.01 -10.69 -8.34
CA ALA A 407 -17.28 -11.25 -9.48
C ALA A 407 -16.49 -12.52 -9.11
N LEU A 408 -15.96 -12.60 -7.88
CA LEU A 408 -15.30 -13.81 -7.38
C LEU A 408 -16.32 -14.92 -7.09
N LEU A 409 -17.48 -14.58 -6.53
CA LEU A 409 -18.59 -15.51 -6.31
C LEU A 409 -19.17 -16.04 -7.64
N ASP A 410 -19.36 -15.18 -8.63
CA ASP A 410 -19.79 -15.56 -9.99
C ASP A 410 -18.78 -16.54 -10.64
N PHE A 411 -17.48 -16.27 -10.49
CA PHE A 411 -16.43 -17.14 -10.99
C PHE A 411 -16.43 -18.50 -10.28
N ALA A 412 -16.63 -18.50 -8.97
CA ALA A 412 -16.75 -19.71 -8.16
C ALA A 412 -17.95 -20.56 -8.60
N ASP A 413 -19.13 -19.95 -8.79
CA ASP A 413 -20.33 -20.63 -9.31
C ASP A 413 -20.09 -21.23 -10.71
N ALA A 414 -19.41 -20.50 -11.59
CA ALA A 414 -19.18 -20.92 -12.97
C ALA A 414 -18.17 -22.08 -13.09
N THR A 415 -17.24 -22.19 -12.13
CA THR A 415 -16.09 -23.11 -12.23
C THR A 415 -16.10 -24.22 -11.19
N GLY A 416 -16.95 -24.12 -10.17
CA GLY A 416 -17.00 -25.03 -9.04
C GLY A 416 -15.85 -24.85 -8.04
N THR A 417 -15.07 -23.77 -8.13
CA THR A 417 -14.08 -23.44 -7.09
C THR A 417 -14.79 -22.92 -5.84
N GLN A 418 -14.27 -23.24 -4.66
CA GLN A 418 -14.78 -22.70 -3.40
C GLN A 418 -14.13 -21.34 -3.07
N VAL A 419 -14.73 -20.56 -2.19
CA VAL A 419 -14.22 -19.26 -1.74
C VAL A 419 -13.86 -19.33 -0.27
N TYR A 420 -12.64 -18.93 0.07
CA TYR A 420 -12.21 -18.65 1.44
C TYR A 420 -12.33 -17.14 1.68
N GLY A 421 -13.17 -16.74 2.62
CA GLY A 421 -13.43 -15.34 2.90
C GLY A 421 -12.27 -14.69 3.65
N HIS A 422 -11.76 -13.58 3.12
CA HIS A 422 -10.67 -12.82 3.72
C HIS A 422 -10.97 -11.32 3.54
N VAL A 423 -11.19 -10.52 4.58
CA VAL A 423 -11.24 -10.82 6.03
C VAL A 423 -12.28 -9.89 6.68
N LEU A 424 -12.94 -10.33 7.75
CA LEU A 424 -13.97 -9.54 8.44
C LEU A 424 -13.40 -8.43 9.34
N VAL A 425 -12.34 -8.70 10.11
CA VAL A 425 -11.74 -7.74 11.04
C VAL A 425 -10.22 -7.76 10.92
N TRP A 426 -9.62 -6.62 10.58
CA TRP A 426 -8.17 -6.48 10.48
C TRP A 426 -7.71 -5.10 10.96
N HIS A 427 -6.46 -5.01 11.42
CA HIS A 427 -5.88 -3.73 11.85
C HIS A 427 -5.42 -2.86 10.67
N SER A 428 -5.14 -3.49 9.52
CA SER A 428 -4.80 -2.84 8.25
C SER A 428 -6.01 -2.86 7.30
N GLN A 429 -5.94 -2.08 6.22
CA GLN A 429 -6.96 -1.97 5.16
C GLN A 429 -8.40 -1.86 5.71
N THR A 430 -8.53 -1.18 6.84
CA THR A 430 -9.78 -0.84 7.51
C THR A 430 -9.89 0.68 7.56
N PRO A 431 -10.92 1.30 6.95
CA PRO A 431 -10.98 2.74 6.84
C PRO A 431 -10.95 3.47 8.18
N ALA A 432 -10.27 4.62 8.23
CA ALA A 432 -10.08 5.37 9.47
C ALA A 432 -11.40 5.75 10.19
N TRP A 433 -12.51 5.90 9.46
CA TRP A 433 -13.82 6.24 10.02
C TRP A 433 -14.30 5.23 11.07
N TRP A 434 -13.89 3.95 10.96
CA TRP A 434 -14.20 2.91 11.94
C TRP A 434 -13.80 3.31 13.35
N PHE A 435 -12.65 3.96 13.47
CA PHE A 435 -12.01 4.29 14.74
C PHE A 435 -12.15 5.77 15.11
N GLN A 436 -13.04 6.49 14.43
CA GLN A 436 -13.30 7.92 14.64
C GLN A 436 -14.79 8.18 14.90
N ARG A 437 -15.07 9.19 15.72
CA ARG A 437 -16.40 9.80 15.82
C ARG A 437 -16.71 10.59 14.54
N PRO A 438 -17.98 10.99 14.31
CA PRO A 438 -18.35 11.79 13.13
C PRO A 438 -17.59 13.11 12.97
N ASP A 439 -17.01 13.65 14.04
CA ASP A 439 -16.18 14.86 14.03
C ASP A 439 -14.69 14.59 13.73
N GLY A 440 -14.32 13.34 13.44
CA GLY A 440 -12.95 12.90 13.18
C GLY A 440 -12.12 12.59 14.42
N THR A 441 -12.67 12.76 15.63
CA THR A 441 -11.92 12.45 16.87
C THR A 441 -11.76 10.94 17.05
N PRO A 442 -10.56 10.42 17.39
CA PRO A 442 -10.37 9.00 17.65
C PRO A 442 -11.24 8.50 18.81
N LEU A 443 -11.78 7.29 18.67
CA LEU A 443 -12.50 6.58 19.72
C LEU A 443 -11.59 6.28 20.93
N THR A 444 -12.14 6.26 22.14
CA THR A 444 -11.42 5.85 23.36
C THR A 444 -11.96 4.54 23.90
N ASP A 445 -11.40 4.05 25.02
CA ASP A 445 -11.91 2.91 25.79
C ASP A 445 -13.21 3.20 26.58
N SER A 446 -13.89 4.31 26.29
CA SER A 446 -15.14 4.67 26.97
C SER A 446 -16.28 3.72 26.57
N ALA A 447 -17.19 3.42 27.49
CA ALA A 447 -18.30 2.50 27.21
C ALA A 447 -19.15 2.91 25.99
N ALA A 448 -19.29 4.22 25.73
CA ALA A 448 -20.02 4.73 24.58
C ALA A 448 -19.27 4.49 23.26
N ASP A 449 -17.96 4.75 23.22
CA ASP A 449 -17.14 4.53 22.03
C ASP A 449 -16.97 3.02 21.76
N GLN A 450 -16.84 2.20 22.80
CA GLN A 450 -16.84 0.75 22.67
C GLN A 450 -18.17 0.23 22.08
N ALA A 451 -19.31 0.74 22.55
CA ALA A 451 -20.62 0.36 22.00
C ALA A 451 -20.75 0.77 20.54
N LEU A 452 -20.23 1.95 20.16
CA LEU A 452 -20.20 2.40 18.78
C LEU A 452 -19.34 1.47 17.90
N LEU A 453 -18.12 1.13 18.33
CA LEU A 453 -17.24 0.27 17.55
C LEU A 453 -17.79 -1.16 17.41
N ARG A 454 -18.39 -1.73 18.47
CA ARG A 454 -19.10 -3.02 18.38
C ARG A 454 -20.27 -2.96 17.40
N GLY A 455 -21.07 -1.89 17.43
CA GLY A 455 -22.18 -1.71 16.49
C GLY A 455 -21.71 -1.61 15.03
N ARG A 456 -20.56 -0.97 14.78
CA ARG A 456 -19.94 -0.93 13.44
C ARG A 456 -19.45 -2.30 12.98
N MET A 457 -18.80 -3.05 13.88
CA MET A 457 -18.35 -4.42 13.62
C MET A 457 -19.53 -5.33 13.26
N GLU A 458 -20.60 -5.30 14.07
CA GLU A 458 -21.82 -6.05 13.78
C GLU A 458 -22.45 -5.64 12.45
N ALA A 459 -22.60 -4.33 12.19
CA ALA A 459 -23.21 -3.85 10.95
C ALA A 459 -22.45 -4.31 9.70
N HIS A 460 -21.11 -4.35 9.76
CA HIS A 460 -20.25 -4.82 8.68
C HIS A 460 -20.40 -6.32 8.42
N ILE A 461 -20.18 -7.15 9.46
CA ILE A 461 -20.27 -8.61 9.38
C ILE A 461 -21.68 -9.01 8.92
N LYS A 462 -22.71 -8.40 9.50
CA LYS A 462 -24.10 -8.65 9.15
C LYS A 462 -24.40 -8.28 7.71
N ALA A 463 -23.92 -7.14 7.20
CA ALA A 463 -24.21 -6.72 5.83
C ALA A 463 -23.60 -7.67 4.79
N ILE A 464 -22.37 -8.15 5.02
CA ILE A 464 -21.74 -9.17 4.17
C ILE A 464 -22.58 -10.45 4.19
N ALA A 465 -22.97 -10.92 5.39
CA ALA A 465 -23.78 -12.11 5.54
C ALA A 465 -25.16 -11.97 4.87
N ASP A 466 -25.86 -10.85 5.07
CA ASP A 466 -27.14 -10.55 4.44
C ASP A 466 -27.01 -10.57 2.91
N HIS A 467 -25.92 -10.00 2.37
CA HIS A 467 -25.64 -9.99 0.92
C HIS A 467 -25.42 -11.40 0.37
N VAL A 468 -24.54 -12.19 1.01
CA VAL A 468 -24.28 -13.59 0.63
C VAL A 468 -25.56 -14.42 0.74
N ASN A 469 -26.31 -14.30 1.84
CA ASN A 469 -27.56 -15.05 2.05
C ASN A 469 -28.66 -14.64 1.05
N ALA A 470 -28.73 -13.36 0.67
CA ALA A 470 -29.67 -12.91 -0.37
C ALA A 470 -29.33 -13.49 -1.73
N ARG A 471 -28.04 -13.70 -2.02
CA ARG A 471 -27.56 -14.35 -3.23
C ARG A 471 -27.79 -15.87 -3.22
N TYR A 472 -27.66 -16.51 -2.06
CA TYR A 472 -27.80 -17.96 -1.88
C TYR A 472 -28.91 -18.32 -0.88
N PRO A 473 -30.19 -17.96 -1.15
CA PRO A 473 -31.28 -18.11 -0.18
C PRO A 473 -31.60 -19.56 0.18
N ASP A 474 -31.26 -20.50 -0.72
CA ASP A 474 -31.47 -21.94 -0.53
C ASP A 474 -30.20 -22.66 -0.04
N GLY A 475 -29.19 -21.89 0.39
CA GLY A 475 -27.84 -22.40 0.67
C GLY A 475 -27.03 -22.64 -0.60
N GLY A 476 -25.93 -23.40 -0.48
CA GLY A 476 -25.06 -23.73 -1.60
C GLY A 476 -24.09 -22.62 -2.00
N SER A 477 -23.87 -21.63 -1.12
CA SER A 477 -22.81 -20.64 -1.29
C SER A 477 -21.44 -21.34 -1.48
N PRO A 478 -20.59 -20.90 -2.43
CA PRO A 478 -19.24 -21.43 -2.58
C PRO A 478 -18.32 -21.01 -1.43
N LEU A 479 -18.74 -20.04 -0.62
CA LEU A 479 -18.02 -19.57 0.56
C LEU A 479 -18.04 -20.63 1.67
N TRP A 480 -16.88 -21.19 1.97
CA TRP A 480 -16.75 -22.33 2.91
C TRP A 480 -16.21 -21.92 4.28
N ALA A 481 -15.45 -20.83 4.37
CA ALA A 481 -14.85 -20.35 5.62
C ALA A 481 -14.56 -18.85 5.59
N TRP A 482 -14.23 -18.29 6.76
CA TRP A 482 -13.76 -16.93 6.94
C TRP A 482 -12.51 -16.85 7.80
N ASP A 483 -11.56 -16.01 7.39
CA ASP A 483 -10.75 -15.28 8.36
C ASP A 483 -11.65 -14.26 9.07
N VAL A 484 -11.94 -14.53 10.34
CA VAL A 484 -12.75 -13.64 11.17
C VAL A 484 -11.91 -12.48 11.65
N VAL A 485 -10.71 -12.76 12.16
CA VAL A 485 -9.77 -11.75 12.64
C VAL A 485 -8.37 -12.07 12.12
N ASN A 486 -7.69 -11.04 11.58
CA ASN A 486 -6.36 -11.17 11.00
C ASN A 486 -5.30 -10.43 11.84
N GLU A 487 -4.11 -11.04 11.98
CA GLU A 487 -2.86 -10.45 12.48
C GLU A 487 -2.97 -9.76 13.84
N VAL A 488 -3.43 -10.52 14.83
CA VAL A 488 -3.73 -10.03 16.16
C VAL A 488 -2.52 -10.08 17.10
N ILE A 489 -1.53 -10.92 16.83
CA ILE A 489 -0.32 -11.05 17.66
C ILE A 489 0.76 -10.11 17.12
N ALA A 490 1.49 -9.44 18.02
CA ALA A 490 2.63 -8.62 17.66
C ALA A 490 3.86 -9.50 17.33
N ASP A 491 4.88 -8.94 16.66
CA ASP A 491 6.12 -9.67 16.39
C ASP A 491 7.11 -9.67 17.58
N GLY A 492 6.69 -9.20 18.77
CA GLY A 492 7.48 -9.27 20.02
C GLY A 492 6.72 -8.72 21.25
N ASP A 493 7.36 -8.80 22.43
CA ASP A 493 6.82 -8.38 23.74
C ASP A 493 6.14 -6.99 23.74
N THR A 494 4.84 -6.96 24.01
CA THR A 494 4.02 -5.73 24.14
C THR A 494 3.55 -5.50 25.58
N ALA A 495 3.92 -6.38 26.52
CA ALA A 495 3.50 -6.39 27.92
C ALA A 495 1.98 -6.46 28.17
N ASN A 496 1.18 -6.64 27.12
CA ASN A 496 -0.26 -6.86 27.21
C ASN A 496 -0.58 -8.36 27.11
N PRO A 497 -1.82 -8.80 27.41
CA PRO A 497 -2.16 -10.22 27.38
C PRO A 497 -1.88 -10.87 26.01
N HIS A 498 -1.15 -11.99 26.01
CA HIS A 498 -0.78 -12.77 24.81
C HIS A 498 0.00 -11.98 23.77
N ASP A 499 0.71 -10.93 24.18
CA ASP A 499 1.50 -10.05 23.31
C ASP A 499 0.76 -9.61 22.04
N MET A 500 -0.50 -9.23 22.21
CA MET A 500 -1.36 -8.76 21.13
C MET A 500 -0.85 -7.43 20.57
N ARG A 501 -1.02 -7.25 19.26
CA ARG A 501 -0.76 -5.99 18.59
C ARG A 501 -1.60 -4.87 19.20
N ASP A 502 -0.96 -3.75 19.51
CA ASP A 502 -1.60 -2.51 20.01
C ASP A 502 -2.37 -1.76 18.89
N SER A 503 -3.32 -2.47 18.28
CA SER A 503 -4.17 -1.96 17.21
C SER A 503 -5.27 -1.04 17.75
N ARG A 504 -5.91 -0.25 16.87
CA ARG A 504 -7.09 0.55 17.26
C ARG A 504 -8.25 -0.29 17.78
N TRP A 505 -8.37 -1.54 17.32
CA TRP A 505 -9.30 -2.52 17.88
C TRP A 505 -8.97 -2.82 19.35
N PHE A 506 -7.72 -3.18 19.63
CA PHE A 506 -7.25 -3.49 20.98
C PHE A 506 -7.31 -2.27 21.92
N GLN A 507 -6.89 -1.09 21.47
CA GLN A 507 -6.91 0.14 22.27
C GLN A 507 -8.31 0.55 22.72
N VAL A 508 -9.33 0.28 21.90
CA VAL A 508 -10.74 0.65 22.20
C VAL A 508 -11.44 -0.47 22.98
N LEU A 509 -11.33 -1.72 22.53
CA LEU A 509 -12.13 -2.84 23.02
C LEU A 509 -11.38 -3.80 23.94
N GLY A 510 -10.05 -3.69 24.06
CA GLY A 510 -9.18 -4.68 24.70
C GLY A 510 -9.19 -6.02 23.94
N GLU A 511 -8.54 -7.05 24.50
CA GLU A 511 -8.48 -8.41 23.93
C GLU A 511 -9.84 -8.95 23.46
N GLY A 512 -10.92 -8.60 24.16
CA GLY A 512 -12.27 -9.12 23.90
C GLY A 512 -12.88 -8.73 22.55
N PHE A 513 -12.22 -7.89 21.73
CA PHE A 513 -12.67 -7.64 20.36
C PHE A 513 -12.64 -8.91 19.50
N VAL A 514 -11.70 -9.82 19.78
CA VAL A 514 -11.60 -11.11 19.07
C VAL A 514 -12.80 -11.98 19.43
N ASP A 515 -13.11 -12.11 20.73
CA ASP A 515 -14.30 -12.85 21.19
C ASP A 515 -15.59 -12.35 20.53
N GLU A 516 -15.76 -11.04 20.44
CA GLU A 516 -16.95 -10.40 19.84
C GLU A 516 -17.05 -10.71 18.34
N ALA A 517 -15.95 -10.53 17.59
CA ALA A 517 -15.91 -10.79 16.16
C ALA A 517 -16.31 -12.23 15.82
N PHE A 518 -15.79 -13.21 16.58
CA PHE A 518 -16.15 -14.62 16.40
C PHE A 518 -17.60 -14.92 16.75
N ARG A 519 -18.15 -14.34 17.84
CA ARG A 519 -19.57 -14.54 18.18
C ARG A 519 -20.49 -13.94 17.11
N LEU A 520 -20.13 -12.78 16.54
CA LEU A 520 -20.87 -12.18 15.44
C LEU A 520 -20.74 -13.03 14.16
N ALA A 521 -19.54 -13.53 13.85
CA ALA A 521 -19.33 -14.39 12.70
C ALA A 521 -20.12 -15.70 12.82
N ASP A 522 -20.12 -16.37 13.98
CA ASP A 522 -20.94 -17.58 14.24
C ASP A 522 -22.44 -17.29 14.12
N GLN A 523 -22.88 -16.13 14.60
CA GLN A 523 -24.29 -15.72 14.49
C GLN A 523 -24.72 -15.52 13.03
N TYR A 524 -23.89 -14.91 12.19
CA TYR A 524 -24.27 -14.48 10.84
C TYR A 524 -23.79 -15.43 9.72
N PHE A 525 -22.77 -16.26 9.99
CA PHE A 525 -22.23 -17.30 9.12
C PHE A 525 -22.19 -18.68 9.80
N PRO A 526 -23.32 -19.20 10.32
CA PRO A 526 -23.35 -20.44 11.11
C PRO A 526 -23.04 -21.73 10.32
N ALA A 527 -22.83 -21.61 9.00
CA ALA A 527 -22.51 -22.74 8.11
C ALA A 527 -21.06 -22.70 7.60
N GLN A 528 -20.31 -21.63 7.86
CA GLN A 528 -18.93 -21.46 7.46
C GLN A 528 -18.01 -21.77 8.65
N GLU A 529 -16.85 -22.33 8.37
CA GLU A 529 -15.81 -22.53 9.38
C GLU A 529 -15.14 -21.18 9.71
N LEU A 530 -14.85 -20.94 10.98
CA LEU A 530 -14.34 -19.66 11.48
C LEU A 530 -12.88 -19.76 11.93
N PHE A 531 -12.01 -19.00 11.27
CA PHE A 531 -10.56 -19.00 11.50
C PHE A 531 -10.07 -17.67 12.06
N ILE A 532 -9.05 -17.77 12.91
CA ILE A 532 -8.15 -16.65 13.25
C ILE A 532 -6.90 -16.82 12.41
N ASN A 533 -6.36 -15.77 11.78
CA ASN A 533 -5.24 -15.89 10.83
C ASN A 533 -4.08 -14.96 11.22
N ASP A 534 -2.82 -15.42 11.12
CA ASP A 534 -1.65 -14.62 11.46
C ASP A 534 -0.37 -15.05 10.70
N TYR A 535 0.49 -14.07 10.38
CA TYR A 535 1.83 -14.30 9.84
C TYR A 535 2.86 -14.53 10.94
N ASN A 536 4.04 -15.02 10.57
CA ASN A 536 5.11 -15.37 11.51
C ASN A 536 4.66 -16.34 12.61
N SER A 537 3.53 -17.05 12.42
CA SER A 537 3.03 -18.04 13.38
C SER A 537 3.93 -19.28 13.46
N GLU A 538 4.92 -19.41 12.57
CA GLU A 538 6.06 -20.32 12.64
C GLU A 538 7.19 -19.84 13.56
N MET A 539 7.26 -18.55 13.87
CA MET A 539 8.29 -18.00 14.76
C MET A 539 8.05 -18.47 16.21
N PRO A 540 9.06 -18.96 16.94
CA PRO A 540 8.88 -19.65 18.22
C PRO A 540 8.10 -18.90 19.31
N GLU A 541 8.45 -17.64 19.62
CA GLU A 541 7.76 -16.88 20.68
C GLU A 541 6.36 -16.47 20.21
N LYS A 542 6.23 -15.87 19.01
CA LYS A 542 4.93 -15.51 18.42
C LYS A 542 3.97 -16.70 18.29
N ARG A 543 4.47 -17.89 17.96
CA ARG A 543 3.70 -19.14 17.99
C ARG A 543 3.11 -19.41 19.37
N ALA A 544 3.91 -19.27 20.42
CA ALA A 544 3.48 -19.55 21.78
C ALA A 544 2.33 -18.60 22.16
N ASP A 545 2.48 -17.31 21.86
CA ASP A 545 1.45 -16.30 22.11
C ASP A 545 0.16 -16.57 21.33
N TYR A 546 0.29 -16.93 20.05
CA TYR A 546 -0.83 -17.26 19.19
C TYR A 546 -1.60 -18.49 19.70
N VAL A 547 -0.91 -19.58 20.05
CA VAL A 547 -1.51 -20.79 20.63
C VAL A 547 -2.13 -20.50 21.99
N ASP A 548 -1.51 -19.65 22.80
CA ASP A 548 -2.02 -19.26 24.11
C ASP A 548 -3.30 -18.41 23.99
N LEU A 549 -3.37 -17.48 23.02
CA LEU A 549 -4.60 -16.75 22.70
C LEU A 549 -5.72 -17.71 22.26
N VAL A 550 -5.45 -18.65 21.35
CA VAL A 550 -6.44 -19.64 20.90
C VAL A 550 -6.92 -20.50 22.08
N ARG A 551 -6.02 -20.94 22.96
CA ARG A 551 -6.41 -21.64 24.20
C ARG A 551 -7.36 -20.80 25.05
N SER A 552 -7.07 -19.51 25.20
CA SER A 552 -7.89 -18.57 25.96
C SER A 552 -9.27 -18.35 25.32
N LEU A 553 -9.36 -18.27 23.99
CA LEU A 553 -10.63 -18.20 23.24
C LEU A 553 -11.51 -19.44 23.50
N ILE A 554 -10.91 -20.64 23.41
CA ILE A 554 -11.60 -21.90 23.70
C ILE A 554 -12.10 -21.93 25.16
N ALA A 555 -11.26 -21.51 26.11
CA ALA A 555 -11.62 -21.47 27.52
C ALA A 555 -12.78 -20.49 27.81
N ARG A 556 -12.90 -19.42 27.03
CA ARG A 556 -14.01 -18.44 27.09
C ARG A 556 -15.24 -18.85 26.27
N GLY A 557 -15.23 -20.02 25.64
CA GLY A 557 -16.34 -20.54 24.84
C GLY A 557 -16.60 -19.74 23.56
N VAL A 558 -15.54 -19.16 22.97
CA VAL A 558 -15.61 -18.50 21.67
C VAL A 558 -15.76 -19.56 20.56
N PRO A 559 -16.65 -19.36 19.56
CA PRO A 559 -16.87 -20.31 18.48
C PRO A 559 -15.76 -20.21 17.43
N ILE A 560 -14.61 -20.82 17.73
CA ILE A 560 -13.47 -20.92 16.82
C ILE A 560 -13.33 -22.35 16.30
N ASP A 561 -13.23 -22.50 14.99
CA ASP A 561 -13.14 -23.81 14.34
C ASP A 561 -11.73 -24.16 13.91
N GLY A 562 -10.90 -23.15 13.65
CA GLY A 562 -9.51 -23.39 13.29
C GLY A 562 -8.60 -22.18 13.38
N VAL A 563 -7.35 -22.43 12.99
CA VAL A 563 -6.28 -21.44 12.95
C VAL A 563 -5.67 -21.38 11.56
N GLY A 564 -5.30 -20.18 11.14
CA GLY A 564 -4.66 -19.89 9.87
C GLY A 564 -3.19 -19.52 10.05
N HIS A 565 -2.35 -20.15 9.25
CA HIS A 565 -0.94 -19.83 9.10
C HIS A 565 -0.75 -19.17 7.73
N GLN A 566 -0.43 -17.88 7.70
CA GLN A 566 -0.18 -17.19 6.43
C GLN A 566 1.00 -17.81 5.68
N VAL A 567 2.12 -18.07 6.37
CA VAL A 567 3.35 -18.64 5.80
C VAL A 567 3.97 -17.76 4.71
N HIS A 568 4.04 -16.45 4.98
CA HIS A 568 4.92 -15.51 4.27
C HIS A 568 6.36 -15.65 4.75
N VAL A 569 7.10 -16.58 4.15
CA VAL A 569 8.44 -16.97 4.62
C VAL A 569 9.53 -16.57 3.63
N ASP A 570 10.79 -16.67 4.04
CA ASP A 570 11.96 -16.65 3.16
C ASP A 570 12.58 -18.04 3.13
N PHE A 571 13.28 -18.40 2.04
CA PHE A 571 13.87 -19.73 1.93
C PHE A 571 15.03 -20.02 2.92
N ALA A 572 15.46 -19.01 3.70
CA ALA A 572 16.41 -19.17 4.80
C ALA A 572 15.69 -19.46 6.14
N ARG A 573 14.36 -19.31 6.19
CA ARG A 573 13.55 -19.64 7.36
C ARG A 573 13.34 -21.16 7.44
N PRO A 574 13.71 -21.84 8.54
CA PRO A 574 13.60 -23.29 8.64
C PRO A 574 12.16 -23.79 8.45
N VAL A 575 11.96 -24.79 7.59
CA VAL A 575 10.63 -25.39 7.38
C VAL A 575 10.13 -26.13 8.64
N GLU A 576 11.05 -26.59 9.49
CA GLU A 576 10.75 -27.25 10.76
C GLU A 576 9.97 -26.33 11.71
N TRP A 577 10.19 -25.02 11.62
CA TRP A 577 9.49 -24.05 12.46
C TRP A 577 7.99 -24.04 12.17
N LEU A 578 7.57 -24.26 10.92
CA LEU A 578 6.15 -24.42 10.60
C LEU A 578 5.61 -25.76 11.14
N GLY A 579 6.40 -26.83 11.03
CA GLY A 579 6.05 -28.14 11.61
C GLY A 579 5.80 -28.07 13.12
N ASP A 580 6.62 -27.31 13.85
CA ASP A 580 6.44 -27.06 15.28
C ASP A 580 5.11 -26.34 15.59
N SER A 581 4.67 -25.42 14.71
CA SER A 581 3.38 -24.73 14.83
C SER A 581 2.20 -25.65 14.59
N LEU A 582 2.26 -26.43 13.50
CA LEU A 582 1.22 -27.40 13.18
C LEU A 582 1.04 -28.41 14.33
N ALA A 583 2.15 -28.91 14.86
CA ALA A 583 2.15 -29.82 16.00
C ALA A 583 1.65 -29.15 17.30
N ALA A 584 1.86 -27.85 17.48
CA ALA A 584 1.38 -27.13 18.67
C ALA A 584 -0.15 -27.01 18.69
N VAL A 585 -0.77 -26.79 17.54
CA VAL A 585 -2.23 -26.71 17.40
C VAL A 585 -2.86 -28.10 17.54
N GLU A 586 -2.25 -29.15 16.99
CA GLU A 586 -2.68 -30.54 17.19
C GLU A 586 -2.65 -30.91 18.68
N ARG A 587 -1.59 -30.51 19.40
CA ARG A 587 -1.51 -30.68 20.85
C ARG A 587 -2.59 -29.88 21.57
N LEU A 588 -2.83 -28.62 21.20
CA LEU A 588 -3.89 -27.81 21.80
C LEU A 588 -5.28 -28.44 21.60
N SER A 589 -5.52 -29.00 20.42
CA SER A 589 -6.77 -29.71 20.11
C SER A 589 -6.96 -30.92 21.03
N ALA A 590 -5.90 -31.71 21.22
CA ALA A 590 -5.91 -32.85 22.13
C ALA A 590 -6.05 -32.44 23.60
N GLU A 591 -5.40 -31.35 24.02
CA GLU A 591 -5.43 -30.83 25.39
C GLU A 591 -6.82 -30.29 25.78
N THR A 592 -7.46 -29.56 24.87
CA THR A 592 -8.76 -28.90 25.12
C THR A 592 -9.95 -29.79 24.79
N GLY A 593 -9.75 -30.83 23.97
CA GLY A 593 -10.82 -31.65 23.42
C GLY A 593 -11.67 -30.93 22.35
N ARG A 594 -11.23 -29.74 21.91
CA ARG A 594 -11.80 -28.99 20.78
C ARG A 594 -10.97 -29.32 19.53
N PRO A 595 -11.49 -30.08 18.56
CA PRO A 595 -10.80 -30.24 17.29
C PRO A 595 -10.64 -28.87 16.63
N LEU A 596 -9.41 -28.50 16.29
CA LEU A 596 -9.13 -27.31 15.50
C LEU A 596 -8.68 -27.73 14.10
N LEU A 597 -9.29 -27.13 13.09
CA LEU A 597 -8.80 -27.17 11.72
C LEU A 597 -7.57 -26.26 11.57
N GLN A 598 -6.68 -26.61 10.65
CA GLN A 598 -5.56 -25.76 10.27
C GLN A 598 -5.63 -25.44 8.79
N VAL A 599 -5.28 -24.21 8.43
CA VAL A 599 -5.19 -23.76 7.04
C VAL A 599 -3.88 -23.04 6.79
N ILE A 600 -3.22 -23.36 5.68
CA ILE A 600 -2.15 -22.53 5.13
C ILE A 600 -2.82 -21.54 4.18
N THR A 601 -2.81 -20.25 4.53
CA THR A 601 -3.71 -19.24 3.93
C THR A 601 -3.05 -18.38 2.86
N GLU A 602 -1.75 -18.08 2.99
CA GLU A 602 -1.10 -17.04 2.19
C GLU A 602 0.34 -17.44 1.78
N LEU A 603 0.52 -18.71 1.39
CA LEU A 603 1.86 -19.25 1.14
C LEU A 603 2.55 -18.52 -0.02
N ASP A 604 3.65 -17.87 0.31
CA ASP A 604 4.69 -17.44 -0.62
C ASP A 604 6.06 -17.55 0.07
N VAL A 605 7.11 -17.74 -0.74
CA VAL A 605 8.46 -17.96 -0.23
C VAL A 605 9.40 -16.98 -0.90
N SER A 606 9.80 -15.94 -0.19
CA SER A 606 10.77 -14.98 -0.69
C SER A 606 12.11 -15.67 -0.97
N ASN A 607 12.68 -15.37 -2.13
CA ASN A 607 13.97 -15.83 -2.60
C ASN A 607 15.01 -14.69 -2.68
N SER A 608 14.73 -13.54 -2.04
CA SER A 608 15.64 -12.42 -1.89
C SER A 608 16.48 -12.50 -0.61
N ALA A 609 17.72 -12.00 -0.64
CA ALA A 609 18.62 -12.04 0.52
C ALA A 609 18.17 -11.12 1.69
N GLU A 610 17.47 -10.02 1.40
CA GLU A 610 17.16 -8.95 2.35
C GLU A 610 15.70 -8.95 2.87
N ASN A 611 15.00 -10.10 2.84
CA ASN A 611 13.57 -10.17 3.15
C ASN A 611 13.21 -9.73 4.60
N ASN A 612 12.21 -8.85 4.71
CA ASN A 612 11.67 -8.32 5.96
C ASN A 612 10.31 -8.93 6.39
N GLY A 613 9.82 -9.98 5.70
CA GLY A 613 8.56 -10.63 6.06
C GLY A 613 7.30 -9.83 5.67
N ALA A 614 6.17 -10.14 6.31
CA ALA A 614 4.84 -9.59 5.99
C ALA A 614 4.41 -8.40 6.89
N ASP A 615 5.24 -7.96 7.84
CA ASP A 615 4.87 -6.87 8.74
C ASP A 615 4.73 -5.53 8.01
N VAL A 616 3.52 -4.96 8.08
CA VAL A 616 3.15 -3.66 7.50
C VAL A 616 3.77 -2.45 8.20
N SER A 617 4.40 -2.65 9.36
CA SER A 617 5.03 -1.58 10.14
C SER A 617 6.53 -1.39 9.89
N GLY A 618 7.13 -2.26 9.05
CA GLY A 618 8.56 -2.29 8.79
C GLY A 618 9.10 -1.09 7.98
N PRO A 619 10.37 -0.70 8.17
CA PRO A 619 11.00 0.35 7.38
C PRO A 619 11.34 -0.10 5.95
N ASP A 620 11.42 0.86 5.01
CA ASP A 620 11.92 0.64 3.65
C ASP A 620 13.39 0.17 3.67
N ALA A 621 13.68 -0.98 3.04
CA ALA A 621 15.01 -1.55 2.90
C ALA A 621 15.56 -1.30 1.47
N PRO A 622 16.76 -0.70 1.30
CA PRO A 622 17.05 0.05 0.07
C PRO A 622 17.45 -0.80 -1.16
N THR A 623 17.69 -2.10 -1.01
CA THR A 623 18.21 -2.96 -2.08
C THR A 623 17.91 -4.44 -1.82
N HIS A 624 17.29 -5.11 -2.79
CA HIS A 624 17.11 -6.57 -2.79
C HIS A 624 17.96 -7.19 -3.90
N ARG A 625 18.57 -8.34 -3.62
CA ARG A 625 19.31 -9.17 -4.59
C ARG A 625 18.85 -10.63 -4.49
N PRO A 626 19.12 -11.48 -5.50
CA PRO A 626 18.89 -12.91 -5.38
C PRO A 626 19.52 -13.47 -4.10
N GLY A 627 18.80 -14.31 -3.37
CA GLY A 627 19.27 -14.87 -2.11
C GLY A 627 20.39 -15.90 -2.27
N MET A 628 20.64 -16.35 -3.50
CA MET A 628 21.80 -17.16 -3.90
C MET A 628 22.72 -16.36 -4.84
N ALA A 629 23.78 -17.00 -5.35
CA ALA A 629 24.77 -16.35 -6.22
C ALA A 629 24.17 -15.69 -7.49
N ASP A 630 23.05 -16.21 -8.01
CA ASP A 630 22.32 -15.67 -9.15
C ASP A 630 20.83 -16.06 -9.07
N GLN A 631 20.03 -15.55 -10.02
CA GLN A 631 18.59 -15.81 -10.10
C GLN A 631 18.29 -17.30 -10.29
N ALA A 632 19.00 -17.99 -11.19
CA ALA A 632 18.73 -19.39 -11.51
C ALA A 632 19.02 -20.32 -10.32
N GLN A 633 20.07 -20.02 -9.56
CA GLN A 633 20.36 -20.71 -8.30
C GLN A 633 19.30 -20.39 -7.23
N SER A 634 18.81 -19.17 -7.16
CA SER A 634 17.75 -18.78 -6.22
C SER A 634 16.43 -19.48 -6.54
N GLU A 635 16.04 -19.55 -7.81
CA GLU A 635 14.89 -20.32 -8.29
C GLU A 635 15.05 -21.82 -8.00
N THR A 636 16.24 -22.38 -8.22
CA THR A 636 16.49 -23.80 -7.93
C THR A 636 16.38 -24.07 -6.43
N GLU A 637 17.01 -23.26 -5.58
CA GLU A 637 16.93 -23.43 -4.11
C GLU A 637 15.49 -23.28 -3.60
N LEU A 638 14.74 -22.33 -4.16
CA LEU A 638 13.30 -22.18 -3.91
C LEU A 638 12.53 -23.48 -4.23
N GLY A 639 12.85 -24.15 -5.33
CA GLY A 639 12.28 -25.47 -5.66
C GLY A 639 12.55 -26.53 -4.58
N TYR A 640 13.76 -26.59 -4.03
CA TYR A 640 14.09 -27.48 -2.92
C TYR A 640 13.40 -27.06 -1.62
N TYR A 641 13.26 -25.77 -1.35
CA TYR A 641 12.52 -25.27 -0.21
C TYR A 641 11.05 -25.69 -0.27
N TYR A 642 10.36 -25.51 -1.41
CA TYR A 642 8.99 -25.97 -1.60
C TYR A 642 8.86 -27.49 -1.44
N ARG A 643 9.84 -28.28 -1.92
CA ARG A 643 9.87 -29.73 -1.67
C ARG A 643 9.88 -30.05 -0.17
N ASP A 644 10.78 -29.40 0.57
CA ASP A 644 10.99 -29.65 2.00
C ASP A 644 9.79 -29.17 2.82
N LEU A 645 9.26 -27.99 2.51
CA LEU A 645 8.04 -27.43 3.10
C LEU A 645 6.83 -28.35 2.89
N PHE A 646 6.57 -28.78 1.65
CA PHE A 646 5.44 -29.69 1.39
C PHE A 646 5.65 -31.08 1.98
N GLN A 647 6.89 -31.52 2.26
CA GLN A 647 7.12 -32.72 3.07
C GLN A 647 6.64 -32.52 4.51
N VAL A 648 6.90 -31.36 5.12
CA VAL A 648 6.35 -31.01 6.44
C VAL A 648 4.83 -30.97 6.39
N LEU A 649 4.23 -30.25 5.44
CA LEU A 649 2.76 -30.15 5.33
C LEU A 649 2.11 -31.54 5.17
N ARG A 650 2.68 -32.42 4.33
CA ARG A 650 2.18 -33.79 4.16
C ARG A 650 2.22 -34.61 5.43
N ALA A 651 3.21 -34.40 6.30
CA ALA A 651 3.28 -35.09 7.59
C ALA A 651 2.14 -34.69 8.54
N HIS A 652 1.53 -33.53 8.30
CA HIS A 652 0.43 -32.95 9.08
C HIS A 652 -0.89 -32.88 8.28
N ALA A 653 -0.99 -33.53 7.12
CA ALA A 653 -2.17 -33.42 6.24
C ALA A 653 -3.50 -33.82 6.91
N GLY A 654 -3.45 -34.65 7.97
CA GLY A 654 -4.65 -35.02 8.72
C GLY A 654 -5.29 -33.91 9.55
N SER A 655 -4.61 -32.77 9.74
CA SER A 655 -5.13 -31.59 10.45
C SER A 655 -5.20 -30.34 9.56
N ILE A 656 -4.70 -30.41 8.32
CA ILE A 656 -4.66 -29.29 7.37
C ILE A 656 -5.78 -29.42 6.35
N GLU A 657 -6.69 -28.46 6.35
CA GLU A 657 -7.88 -28.43 5.50
C GLU A 657 -7.60 -27.80 4.12
N SER A 658 -6.73 -26.77 4.08
CA SER A 658 -6.43 -26.01 2.88
C SER A 658 -4.96 -25.60 2.81
N VAL A 659 -4.40 -25.59 1.59
CA VAL A 659 -3.14 -24.93 1.28
C VAL A 659 -3.33 -23.92 0.16
N THR A 660 -3.17 -22.64 0.48
CA THR A 660 -3.44 -21.51 -0.41
C THR A 660 -2.17 -20.73 -0.70
N PHE A 661 -1.91 -20.43 -1.98
CA PHE A 661 -0.77 -19.63 -2.41
C PHE A 661 -1.16 -18.15 -2.55
N TRP A 662 -0.33 -17.22 -2.08
CA TRP A 662 -0.64 -15.78 -2.12
C TRP A 662 -0.23 -15.11 -3.43
N GLY A 663 -0.98 -15.45 -4.46
CA GLY A 663 -0.86 -14.89 -5.80
C GLY A 663 -0.81 -15.97 -6.88
N ILE A 664 -1.37 -15.64 -8.04
CA ILE A 664 -1.45 -16.59 -9.17
C ILE A 664 -0.11 -16.84 -9.86
N SER A 665 0.80 -15.87 -9.82
CA SER A 665 2.10 -15.93 -10.50
C SER A 665 3.05 -14.86 -9.98
N ASN A 666 4.33 -14.98 -10.33
CA ASN A 666 5.34 -14.00 -9.95
C ASN A 666 5.09 -12.59 -10.54
N ALA A 667 4.35 -12.45 -11.65
CA ALA A 667 3.91 -11.15 -12.14
C ALA A 667 2.86 -10.46 -11.25
N ARG A 668 2.24 -11.21 -10.34
CA ARG A 668 1.13 -10.79 -9.48
C ARG A 668 1.43 -10.93 -7.99
N THR A 669 2.66 -11.24 -7.60
CA THR A 669 3.02 -11.28 -6.18
C THR A 669 3.11 -9.87 -5.62
N TRP A 670 2.44 -9.63 -4.49
CA TRP A 670 2.55 -8.40 -3.72
C TRP A 670 4.00 -8.08 -3.32
N LEU A 671 4.82 -9.11 -3.09
CA LEU A 671 6.21 -8.95 -2.69
C LEU A 671 7.03 -8.13 -3.69
N ARG A 672 6.68 -8.09 -4.99
CA ARG A 672 7.40 -7.25 -5.97
C ARG A 672 7.21 -5.75 -5.78
N THR A 673 6.17 -5.32 -5.08
CA THR A 673 5.80 -3.90 -5.00
C THR A 673 5.69 -3.39 -3.58
N TRP A 674 5.39 -4.27 -2.62
CA TRP A 674 5.13 -3.91 -1.25
C TRP A 674 5.95 -4.80 -0.29
N PRO A 675 6.46 -4.28 0.84
CA PRO A 675 6.40 -2.87 1.26
C PRO A 675 7.29 -1.96 0.43
N MET A 676 8.10 -2.54 -0.45
CA MET A 676 8.98 -1.84 -1.38
C MET A 676 9.16 -2.65 -2.67
N ALA A 677 9.74 -2.05 -3.70
CA ALA A 677 9.94 -2.73 -4.97
C ALA A 677 11.03 -3.82 -4.89
N ARG A 678 10.69 -5.03 -5.34
CA ARG A 678 11.56 -6.22 -5.38
C ARG A 678 11.39 -6.95 -6.71
N PRO A 679 11.83 -6.39 -7.84
CA PRO A 679 11.44 -6.87 -9.17
C PRO A 679 11.92 -8.27 -9.53
N TRP A 680 12.96 -8.77 -8.85
CA TRP A 680 13.54 -10.12 -9.03
C TRP A 680 12.79 -11.19 -8.25
N GLU A 681 11.92 -10.79 -7.33
CA GLU A 681 11.21 -11.70 -6.43
C GLU A 681 10.36 -12.66 -7.27
N GLN A 682 10.55 -13.95 -7.01
CA GLN A 682 9.85 -15.02 -7.73
C GLN A 682 9.34 -16.08 -6.75
N PRO A 683 8.41 -15.72 -5.85
CA PRO A 683 8.13 -16.51 -4.67
C PRO A 683 7.12 -17.63 -4.90
N LEU A 684 6.51 -17.71 -6.10
CA LEU A 684 5.37 -18.57 -6.42
C LEU A 684 5.74 -19.66 -7.45
N PRO A 685 4.90 -20.72 -7.57
CA PRO A 685 5.10 -21.83 -8.51
C PRO A 685 5.09 -21.46 -10.01
N TRP A 686 4.59 -20.27 -10.36
CA TRP A 686 4.34 -19.86 -11.75
C TRP A 686 5.10 -18.60 -12.11
N SER A 687 5.75 -18.62 -13.27
CA SER A 687 6.47 -17.48 -13.83
C SER A 687 5.52 -16.36 -14.24
N ASP A 688 6.09 -15.21 -14.62
CA ASP A 688 5.35 -14.05 -15.11
C ASP A 688 4.47 -14.34 -16.33
N ASP A 689 4.82 -15.35 -17.13
CA ASP A 689 4.03 -15.84 -18.27
C ASP A 689 3.28 -17.14 -17.95
N LEU A 690 2.97 -17.38 -16.67
CA LEU A 690 2.17 -18.50 -16.18
C LEU A 690 2.75 -19.89 -16.52
N GLN A 691 4.07 -20.00 -16.59
CA GLN A 691 4.77 -21.27 -16.86
C GLN A 691 5.33 -21.85 -15.56
N ALA A 692 5.39 -23.18 -15.46
CA ALA A 692 5.89 -23.86 -14.26
C ALA A 692 7.35 -23.51 -13.97
N MET A 693 7.62 -23.27 -12.70
CA MET A 693 8.96 -22.96 -12.17
C MET A 693 9.51 -24.11 -11.31
N PRO A 694 10.79 -24.07 -10.89
CA PRO A 694 11.31 -25.07 -9.95
C PRO A 694 10.46 -25.21 -8.69
N ALA A 695 9.84 -24.14 -8.17
CA ALA A 695 8.87 -24.19 -7.08
C ALA A 695 7.71 -25.16 -7.36
N TYR A 696 7.10 -25.12 -8.56
CA TYR A 696 6.07 -26.08 -8.98
C TYR A 696 6.59 -27.52 -8.95
N TRP A 697 7.79 -27.74 -9.48
CA TRP A 697 8.39 -29.07 -9.52
C TRP A 697 8.77 -29.60 -8.13
N GLY A 698 9.18 -28.73 -7.20
CA GLY A 698 9.41 -29.10 -5.80
C GLY A 698 8.16 -29.67 -5.12
N ILE A 699 6.98 -29.17 -5.50
CA ILE A 699 5.69 -29.64 -4.97
C ILE A 699 5.28 -30.97 -5.63
N VAL A 700 5.37 -31.02 -6.97
CA VAL A 700 4.74 -32.06 -7.80
C VAL A 700 5.66 -33.25 -8.09
N ASP A 701 6.88 -32.99 -8.56
CA ASP A 701 7.86 -34.01 -8.93
C ASP A 701 9.28 -33.46 -8.75
N PRO A 702 9.87 -33.62 -7.54
CA PRO A 702 11.19 -33.10 -7.23
C PRO A 702 12.32 -33.68 -8.11
N ALA A 703 12.07 -34.77 -8.84
CA ALA A 703 13.05 -35.34 -9.77
C ALA A 703 13.29 -34.43 -11.00
N GLN A 704 12.41 -33.46 -11.26
CA GLN A 704 12.59 -32.45 -12.33
C GLN A 704 13.42 -31.25 -11.89
N LEU A 705 13.76 -31.14 -10.59
CA LEU A 705 14.59 -30.04 -10.11
C LEU A 705 16.02 -30.15 -10.67
N PRO A 706 16.66 -29.02 -11.03
CA PRO A 706 18.09 -28.98 -11.26
C PRO A 706 18.89 -29.44 -10.03
N ALA A 707 20.19 -29.65 -10.20
CA ALA A 707 21.07 -29.97 -9.07
C ALA A 707 21.00 -28.84 -8.03
N ARG A 708 20.78 -29.20 -6.76
CA ARG A 708 20.71 -28.21 -5.66
C ARG A 708 22.01 -27.40 -5.60
N PRO A 709 21.96 -26.06 -5.57
CA PRO A 709 23.15 -25.22 -5.42
C PRO A 709 23.90 -25.51 -4.11
N ALA A 710 25.16 -25.09 -4.04
CA ALA A 710 25.93 -25.12 -2.80
C ALA A 710 25.25 -24.26 -1.74
N ASP A 711 25.37 -24.66 -0.47
CA ASP A 711 24.79 -23.92 0.63
C ASP A 711 25.52 -22.59 0.85
N GLN A 712 24.77 -21.50 0.83
CA GLN A 712 25.26 -20.13 1.04
C GLN A 712 24.35 -19.36 2.01
N LEU A 713 23.29 -20.00 2.52
CA LEU A 713 22.29 -19.35 3.35
C LEU A 713 22.72 -19.50 4.81
N PRO A 714 22.90 -18.40 5.55
CA PRO A 714 23.22 -18.50 6.97
C PRO A 714 22.03 -19.02 7.76
N PRO A 715 22.27 -19.70 8.89
CA PRO A 715 21.18 -20.12 9.76
C PRO A 715 20.49 -18.91 10.39
N ARG A 716 19.19 -19.02 10.65
CA ARG A 716 18.40 -17.98 11.29
C ARG A 716 18.38 -18.19 12.80
N ILE A 717 18.56 -17.11 13.57
CA ILE A 717 18.30 -17.08 15.02
C ILE A 717 16.96 -16.38 15.22
N ALA A 718 15.99 -17.09 15.82
CA ALA A 718 14.68 -16.53 16.11
C ALA A 718 14.77 -15.39 17.14
N ALA A 719 13.87 -14.41 17.01
CA ALA A 719 13.65 -13.43 18.06
C ALA A 719 13.28 -14.12 19.37
N LYS A 720 13.68 -13.49 20.48
CA LYS A 720 13.45 -14.00 21.83
C LYS A 720 13.01 -12.88 22.76
N ASP A 721 11.95 -13.12 23.51
CA ASP A 721 11.44 -12.16 24.48
C ASP A 721 12.38 -11.96 25.68
N PRO A 722 12.27 -10.79 26.34
CA PRO A 722 13.05 -10.50 27.52
C PRO A 722 12.80 -11.48 28.67
N VAL A 723 13.88 -11.96 29.30
CA VAL A 723 13.80 -12.80 30.50
C VAL A 723 13.80 -11.92 31.73
N ARG A 724 12.68 -11.89 32.46
CA ARG A 724 12.50 -11.03 33.65
C ARG A 724 12.59 -11.88 34.92
N VAL A 725 13.51 -11.52 35.83
CA VAL A 725 13.74 -12.27 37.08
C VAL A 725 13.93 -11.31 38.27
N PRO A 726 13.26 -11.50 39.42
CA PRO A 726 13.56 -10.72 40.61
C PRO A 726 14.93 -11.08 41.18
N SER A 727 15.68 -10.08 41.61
CA SER A 727 16.99 -10.29 42.20
C SER A 727 16.91 -11.05 43.53
N THR A 728 17.89 -11.92 43.75
CA THR A 728 18.08 -12.65 45.02
C THR A 728 18.99 -11.93 46.02
N GLY A 729 19.58 -10.80 45.64
CA GLY A 729 20.54 -10.04 46.46
C GLY A 729 21.01 -8.74 45.81
N ALA A 730 21.91 -8.00 46.45
CA ALA A 730 22.46 -6.75 45.88
C ALA A 730 23.26 -6.99 44.58
N ASP A 731 23.88 -8.17 44.45
CA ASP A 731 24.68 -8.55 43.26
C ASP A 731 23.83 -9.12 42.10
N GLY A 732 22.50 -9.01 42.18
CA GLY A 732 21.59 -9.52 41.16
C GLY A 732 21.15 -10.99 41.34
N ALA A 733 20.73 -11.63 40.26
CA ALA A 733 20.21 -13.01 40.25
C ALA A 733 21.04 -13.93 39.36
N ARG A 734 21.09 -15.22 39.70
CA ARG A 734 21.44 -16.25 38.71
C ARG A 734 20.20 -16.50 37.86
N VAL A 735 20.33 -16.33 36.55
CA VAL A 735 19.21 -16.46 35.63
C VAL A 735 19.44 -17.67 34.74
N THR A 736 18.51 -18.62 34.78
CA THR A 736 18.42 -19.73 33.84
C THR A 736 17.41 -19.35 32.77
N TYR A 737 17.81 -19.41 31.51
CA TYR A 737 16.98 -19.17 30.35
C TYR A 737 17.23 -20.25 29.27
N ALA A 738 16.26 -20.48 28.39
CA ALA A 738 16.46 -21.27 27.18
C ALA A 738 17.10 -20.39 26.09
N PRO A 739 18.18 -20.82 25.42
CA PRO A 739 18.75 -20.05 24.31
C PRO A 739 17.70 -19.85 23.20
N PRO A 740 17.83 -18.78 22.38
CA PRO A 740 16.95 -18.61 21.23
C PRO A 740 17.03 -19.85 20.32
N VAL A 741 15.93 -20.15 19.63
CA VAL A 741 15.93 -21.22 18.62
C VAL A 741 16.74 -20.74 17.42
N ALA A 742 17.56 -21.62 16.86
CA ALA A 742 18.30 -21.33 15.63
C ALA A 742 18.31 -22.53 14.70
N GLY A 743 18.42 -22.28 13.40
CA GLY A 743 18.49 -23.33 12.38
C GLY A 743 18.36 -22.81 10.96
N ASP A 744 18.44 -23.73 10.01
CA ASP A 744 18.07 -23.56 8.60
C ASP A 744 17.46 -24.88 8.09
N THR A 745 16.87 -24.86 6.90
CA THR A 745 16.21 -26.02 6.30
C THR A 745 17.18 -27.15 5.90
N ARG A 746 18.49 -26.87 5.77
CA ARG A 746 19.48 -27.86 5.31
C ARG A 746 20.10 -28.64 6.47
N ASP A 747 20.37 -27.96 7.57
CA ASP A 747 21.01 -28.50 8.77
C ASP A 747 20.04 -28.74 9.93
N GLY A 748 18.83 -28.19 9.86
CA GLY A 748 17.82 -28.28 10.90
C GLY A 748 18.18 -27.45 12.13
N ALA A 749 17.87 -27.98 13.32
CA ALA A 749 18.09 -27.26 14.57
C ALA A 749 19.59 -27.10 14.91
N ILE A 750 20.03 -25.84 15.04
CA ILE A 750 21.38 -25.46 15.42
C ILE A 750 21.35 -24.88 16.83
N ARG A 751 22.31 -25.29 17.68
CA ARG A 751 22.43 -24.76 19.04
C ARG A 751 23.26 -23.46 19.02
N PRO A 752 22.66 -22.28 19.28
CA PRO A 752 23.43 -21.05 19.28
C PRO A 752 24.33 -20.94 20.52
N THR A 753 25.36 -20.11 20.41
CA THR A 753 26.29 -19.76 21.49
C THR A 753 26.04 -18.32 21.92
N CYS A 754 25.74 -18.10 23.20
CA CYS A 754 25.49 -16.77 23.74
C CYS A 754 26.68 -16.26 24.57
N ASP A 755 26.97 -14.97 24.48
CA ASP A 755 28.07 -14.28 25.19
C ASP A 755 27.93 -14.36 26.73
N ARG A 756 26.70 -14.51 27.23
CA ARG A 756 26.36 -14.72 28.64
C ARG A 756 25.56 -16.01 28.83
N PRO A 757 26.19 -17.18 29.09
CA PRO A 757 25.49 -18.46 29.16
C PRO A 757 24.35 -18.51 30.19
N SER A 758 23.31 -19.30 29.90
CA SER A 758 22.26 -19.64 30.86
C SER A 758 22.84 -20.18 32.19
N GLY A 759 22.29 -19.72 33.32
CA GLY A 759 22.79 -19.99 34.67
C GLY A 759 23.84 -18.99 35.18
N SER A 760 24.25 -18.03 34.34
CA SER A 760 25.13 -16.92 34.74
C SER A 760 24.45 -15.99 35.76
N ARG A 761 25.26 -15.22 36.50
CA ARG A 761 24.77 -14.15 37.38
C ARG A 761 24.64 -12.85 36.59
N PHE A 762 23.46 -12.23 36.66
CA PHE A 762 23.13 -10.97 36.03
C PHE A 762 22.91 -9.90 37.10
N PRO A 763 23.50 -8.70 36.96
CA PRO A 763 23.28 -7.60 37.90
C PRO A 763 21.85 -7.06 37.80
N ILE A 764 21.39 -6.37 38.85
CA ILE A 764 20.11 -5.63 38.81
C ILE A 764 20.14 -4.62 37.65
N GLY A 765 19.07 -4.57 36.88
CA GLY A 765 18.93 -3.79 35.65
C GLY A 765 18.78 -4.67 34.42
N THR A 766 18.95 -4.08 33.24
CA THR A 766 18.87 -4.77 31.96
C THR A 766 20.26 -5.16 31.48
N THR A 767 20.43 -6.43 31.11
CA THR A 767 21.63 -6.94 30.44
C THR A 767 21.23 -7.54 29.10
N THR A 768 21.70 -6.97 28.00
CA THR A 768 21.53 -7.55 26.66
C THR A 768 22.47 -8.74 26.50
N VAL A 769 21.92 -9.87 26.05
CA VAL A 769 22.63 -11.10 25.70
C VAL A 769 22.70 -11.19 24.19
N THR A 770 23.87 -11.48 23.65
CA THR A 770 24.09 -11.66 22.20
C THR A 770 24.42 -13.12 21.91
N CYS A 771 23.71 -13.72 20.96
CA CYS A 771 23.87 -15.10 20.55
C CYS A 771 24.28 -15.19 19.07
N THR A 772 25.17 -16.13 18.77
CA THR A 772 25.66 -16.42 17.41
C THR A 772 25.44 -17.89 17.06
N ALA A 773 25.30 -18.18 15.77
CA ALA A 773 25.16 -19.52 15.23
C ALA A 773 25.91 -19.62 13.90
N ALA A 774 26.37 -20.82 13.56
CA ALA A 774 26.95 -21.14 12.26
C ALA A 774 26.52 -22.55 11.86
N ASP A 775 26.37 -22.76 10.56
CA ASP A 775 25.89 -24.01 9.96
C ASP A 775 27.05 -24.97 9.60
N GLN A 776 26.76 -26.12 9.00
CA GLN A 776 27.78 -27.09 8.60
C GLN A 776 28.60 -26.64 7.37
N ALA A 777 28.04 -25.75 6.56
CA ALA A 777 28.71 -25.13 5.41
C ALA A 777 29.66 -23.99 5.81
N GLY A 778 29.58 -23.53 7.06
CA GLY A 778 30.38 -22.44 7.62
C GLY A 778 29.77 -21.05 7.44
N ASN A 779 28.51 -20.96 7.01
CA ASN A 779 27.79 -19.68 6.97
C ASN A 779 27.43 -19.26 8.40
N ALA A 780 27.52 -17.96 8.69
CA ALA A 780 27.30 -17.41 10.02
C ALA A 780 26.01 -16.58 10.07
N ALA A 781 25.18 -16.85 11.07
CA ALA A 781 23.96 -16.09 11.34
C ALA A 781 24.26 -14.62 11.66
N THR A 782 23.33 -13.73 11.31
CA THR A 782 23.26 -12.41 11.95
C THR A 782 23.04 -12.62 13.46
N PRO A 783 23.86 -12.02 14.34
CA PRO A 783 23.74 -12.22 15.78
C PRO A 783 22.35 -11.82 16.30
N GLY A 784 21.70 -12.74 17.02
CA GLY A 784 20.43 -12.46 17.69
C GLY A 784 20.68 -11.88 19.08
N THR A 785 19.81 -10.98 19.54
CA THR A 785 19.89 -10.39 20.88
C THR A 785 18.57 -10.51 21.63
N PHE A 786 18.65 -10.61 22.95
CA PHE A 786 17.50 -10.48 23.85
C PHE A 786 17.96 -9.91 25.19
N ASP A 787 17.02 -9.37 25.97
CA ASP A 787 17.33 -8.76 27.25
C ASP A 787 17.08 -9.69 28.43
N VAL A 788 17.97 -9.67 29.41
CA VAL A 788 17.75 -10.22 30.75
C VAL A 788 17.53 -9.05 31.71
N VAL A 789 16.31 -8.92 32.23
CA VAL A 789 15.92 -7.84 33.13
C VAL A 789 15.84 -8.38 34.55
N VAL A 790 16.83 -8.03 35.36
CA VAL A 790 16.83 -8.36 36.79
C VAL A 790 16.25 -7.20 37.58
N THR A 791 15.04 -7.34 38.11
CA THR A 791 14.42 -6.30 38.92
C THR A 791 14.90 -6.38 40.37
N PRO A 792 14.95 -5.28 41.13
CA PRO A 792 15.08 -5.37 42.58
C PRO A 792 13.98 -6.27 43.16
N PRO A 793 14.25 -7.04 44.24
CA PRO A 793 13.18 -7.75 44.93
C PRO A 793 12.13 -6.75 45.45
N PRO A 794 10.85 -7.16 45.57
CA PRO A 794 9.84 -6.37 46.25
C PRO A 794 10.35 -5.95 47.64
N THR A 795 10.31 -4.65 47.94
CA THR A 795 10.84 -4.18 49.23
C THR A 795 10.00 -4.75 50.37
N THR A 796 10.67 -5.43 51.29
CA THR A 796 10.08 -5.83 52.57
C THR A 796 10.39 -4.82 53.67
N THR A 797 11.02 -3.68 53.34
CA THR A 797 11.22 -2.59 54.28
C THR A 797 9.96 -1.77 54.42
N ASN A 798 9.71 -1.27 55.63
CA ASN A 798 8.59 -0.38 55.90
C ASN A 798 9.14 0.79 56.69
N LEU A 799 9.58 1.81 55.95
CA LEU A 799 10.00 3.07 56.54
C LEU A 799 8.76 3.71 57.18
N TYR A 800 8.86 4.03 58.46
CA TYR A 800 7.85 4.81 59.15
C TYR A 800 8.50 6.05 59.76
N GLN A 801 7.68 7.08 59.96
CA GLN A 801 8.05 8.22 60.79
C GLN A 801 6.88 8.60 61.72
N GLN A 802 7.22 9.16 62.86
CA GLN A 802 6.28 9.67 63.85
C GLN A 802 6.87 10.92 64.52
N ILE A 803 6.04 11.95 64.65
CA ILE A 803 6.40 13.16 65.38
C ILE A 803 6.00 12.97 66.84
N ASN A 804 7.00 12.75 67.72
CA ASN A 804 6.80 12.28 69.09
C ASN A 804 6.18 13.33 70.03
N ASN A 805 6.05 14.58 69.56
CA ASN A 805 5.43 15.68 70.30
C ASN A 805 3.89 15.72 70.16
N GLY A 806 3.28 14.77 69.44
CA GLY A 806 1.85 14.74 69.12
C GLY A 806 1.49 15.56 67.87
N PRO A 807 0.25 15.47 67.36
CA PRO A 807 -0.18 16.15 66.13
C PRO A 807 -0.25 17.68 66.27
N VAL A 808 -0.33 18.18 67.51
CA VAL A 808 -0.35 19.61 67.83
C VAL A 808 0.70 19.91 68.88
N VAL A 809 1.66 20.76 68.55
CA VAL A 809 2.78 21.14 69.41
C VAL A 809 2.64 22.60 69.83
N ARG A 810 2.68 22.88 71.13
CA ARG A 810 2.64 24.25 71.63
C ARG A 810 4.04 24.85 71.63
N ALA A 811 4.17 26.05 71.08
CA ALA A 811 5.40 26.83 71.07
C ALA A 811 5.12 28.26 71.55
N ASN A 812 6.13 28.96 72.04
CA ASN A 812 6.01 30.39 72.35
C ASN A 812 6.66 31.19 71.23
N VAL A 813 6.10 32.37 70.94
CA VAL A 813 6.66 33.30 69.96
C VAL A 813 8.09 33.68 70.35
N HIS A 814 8.98 33.79 69.35
CA HIS A 814 10.41 34.06 69.49
C HIS A 814 11.24 33.00 70.24
N GLN A 815 10.63 31.91 70.71
CA GLN A 815 11.35 30.75 71.24
C GLN A 815 11.52 29.68 70.17
N THR A 816 12.65 29.00 70.16
CA THR A 816 12.91 27.90 69.23
C THR A 816 12.05 26.70 69.64
N VAL A 817 11.15 26.26 68.76
CA VAL A 817 10.46 24.98 68.90
C VAL A 817 11.34 23.88 68.35
N GLN A 818 11.44 22.78 69.09
CA GLN A 818 12.12 21.56 68.66
C GLN A 818 11.11 20.41 68.60
N LEU A 819 11.09 19.71 67.48
CA LEU A 819 10.26 18.52 67.27
C LEU A 819 11.16 17.31 67.15
N VAL A 820 10.89 16.26 67.90
CA VAL A 820 11.59 14.99 67.76
C VAL A 820 10.79 14.12 66.80
N VAL A 821 11.40 13.79 65.67
CA VAL A 821 10.85 12.84 64.70
C VAL A 821 11.56 11.51 64.93
N GLN A 822 10.81 10.52 65.39
CA GLN A 822 11.28 9.14 65.39
C GLN A 822 10.98 8.52 64.04
N PHE A 823 11.96 7.86 63.46
CA PHE A 823 11.79 7.06 62.27
C PHE A 823 12.49 5.73 62.44
N GLY A 824 12.16 4.78 61.58
CA GLY A 824 12.80 3.48 61.59
C GLY A 824 12.19 2.54 60.58
N ASN A 825 12.55 1.27 60.70
CA ASN A 825 12.11 0.23 59.80
C ASN A 825 11.19 -0.76 60.54
N ARG A 826 9.90 -0.78 60.18
CA ARG A 826 8.91 -1.76 60.68
C ARG A 826 8.80 -2.99 59.80
N GLY A 827 9.56 -3.04 58.71
CA GLY A 827 9.62 -4.17 57.80
C GLY A 827 10.72 -5.15 58.19
N THR A 828 11.01 -6.11 57.31
CA THR A 828 12.02 -7.15 57.53
C THR A 828 13.35 -6.91 56.81
N GLY A 829 13.43 -5.92 55.91
CA GLY A 829 14.67 -5.55 55.21
C GLY A 829 15.58 -4.58 56.01
N THR A 830 16.46 -3.86 55.32
CA THR A 830 17.34 -2.82 55.90
C THR A 830 17.21 -1.51 55.13
N LEU A 831 17.07 -0.38 55.83
CA LEU A 831 17.12 0.97 55.23
C LEU A 831 18.56 1.49 55.23
N LEU A 832 19.02 2.03 54.09
CA LEU A 832 20.37 2.56 53.95
C LEU A 832 20.44 4.00 54.46
N GLY A 833 21.14 4.21 55.56
CA GLY A 833 21.31 5.54 56.18
C GLY A 833 21.88 6.56 55.21
N SER A 834 22.86 6.14 54.40
CA SER A 834 23.56 6.99 53.44
C SER A 834 22.66 7.72 52.44
N THR A 835 21.43 7.23 52.25
CA THR A 835 20.43 7.78 51.32
C THR A 835 19.35 8.64 51.99
N PHE A 836 19.52 8.95 53.27
CA PHE A 836 18.57 9.74 54.05
C PHE A 836 18.30 11.11 53.42
N GLY A 837 17.03 11.34 53.10
CA GLY A 837 16.47 12.63 52.71
C GLY A 837 15.31 13.02 53.62
N TYR A 838 15.15 14.32 53.86
CA TYR A 838 14.03 14.84 54.65
C TYR A 838 13.62 16.22 54.15
N SER A 839 12.33 16.41 53.94
CA SER A 839 11.74 17.69 53.55
C SER A 839 10.55 17.99 54.45
N CYS A 840 10.37 19.24 54.87
CA CYS A 840 9.16 19.64 55.58
C CYS A 840 8.61 20.96 55.04
N THR A 841 7.38 20.90 54.52
CA THR A 841 6.75 22.01 53.81
C THR A 841 5.53 22.48 54.57
N ARG A 842 5.38 23.79 54.73
CA ARG A 842 4.19 24.37 55.35
C ARG A 842 2.99 24.22 54.41
N THR A 843 1.89 23.68 54.92
CA THR A 843 0.66 23.42 54.16
C THR A 843 -0.51 24.32 54.59
N GLY A 844 -0.42 25.05 55.70
CA GLY A 844 -1.44 26.01 56.11
C GLY A 844 -1.15 26.73 57.43
N GLY A 845 -2.02 27.65 57.86
CA GLY A 845 -1.97 28.34 59.15
C GLY A 845 -1.80 29.87 59.09
N THR A 846 -1.91 30.53 60.24
CA THR A 846 -1.91 32.00 60.41
C THR A 846 -0.55 32.60 60.79
N THR A 847 0.45 31.79 61.14
CA THR A 847 1.83 32.24 61.43
C THR A 847 2.84 31.72 60.39
N SER A 848 3.97 32.42 60.23
CA SER A 848 4.99 32.09 59.23
C SER A 848 6.36 31.80 59.83
N PHE A 849 6.79 30.54 59.73
CA PHE A 849 8.17 30.09 59.97
C PHE A 849 8.42 28.77 59.23
N ALA A 850 9.68 28.37 59.10
CA ALA A 850 10.08 27.08 58.54
C ALA A 850 10.45 26.09 59.65
N LEU A 851 10.16 24.81 59.41
CA LEU A 851 10.73 23.70 60.16
C LEU A 851 11.87 23.11 59.34
N GLU A 852 13.07 23.17 59.89
CA GLU A 852 14.28 22.66 59.25
C GLU A 852 14.93 21.61 60.13
N LEU A 853 15.72 20.71 59.52
CA LEU A 853 16.55 19.79 60.29
C LEU A 853 17.53 20.56 61.17
N ALA A 854 17.62 20.17 62.44
CA ALA A 854 18.64 20.68 63.33
C ALA A 854 20.04 20.24 62.84
N PRO A 855 21.08 21.10 62.96
CA PRO A 855 22.44 20.79 62.52
C PRO A 855 22.91 19.45 63.08
N GLY A 856 23.48 18.62 62.21
CA GLY A 856 23.96 17.28 62.56
C GLY A 856 22.90 16.17 62.53
N SER A 857 21.59 16.48 62.51
CA SER A 857 20.54 15.45 62.48
C SER A 857 20.59 14.59 61.22
N ALA A 858 20.79 15.21 60.04
CA ALA A 858 20.96 14.47 58.78
C ALA A 858 22.20 13.56 58.81
N ARG A 859 23.33 14.08 59.30
CA ARG A 859 24.57 13.30 59.43
C ARG A 859 24.40 12.13 60.40
N GLN A 860 23.72 12.34 61.52
CA GLN A 860 23.44 11.29 62.50
C GLN A 860 22.55 10.19 61.89
N ALA A 861 21.50 10.58 61.17
CA ALA A 861 20.63 9.65 60.47
C ALA A 861 21.39 8.86 59.39
N GLY A 862 22.32 9.52 58.68
CA GLY A 862 23.03 8.91 57.55
C GLY A 862 24.31 8.12 57.86
N ASN A 863 24.77 8.10 59.11
CA ASN A 863 26.01 7.42 59.49
C ASN A 863 25.86 5.89 59.73
N ARG A 864 24.65 5.34 59.66
CA ARG A 864 24.40 3.90 59.85
C ARG A 864 23.14 3.46 59.14
N ASP A 865 23.03 2.16 58.87
CA ASP A 865 21.84 1.54 58.31
C ASP A 865 20.84 1.09 59.39
N TYR A 866 19.59 0.88 58.99
CA TYR A 866 18.47 0.53 59.88
C TYR A 866 17.83 -0.81 59.49
N PRO A 867 18.35 -1.93 60.03
CA PRO A 867 17.69 -3.23 59.97
C PRO A 867 16.29 -3.22 60.60
N ALA A 868 15.53 -4.30 60.38
CA ALA A 868 14.22 -4.53 60.98
C ALA A 868 14.17 -4.19 62.48
N GLY A 869 13.20 -3.38 62.87
CA GLY A 869 12.95 -2.96 64.27
C GLY A 869 13.88 -1.86 64.80
N GLN A 870 14.88 -1.41 64.03
CA GLN A 870 15.77 -0.33 64.45
C GLN A 870 15.15 1.04 64.20
N ASN A 871 15.35 1.95 65.16
CA ASN A 871 14.82 3.30 65.14
C ASN A 871 15.94 4.34 65.36
N ALA A 872 15.74 5.55 64.87
CA ALA A 872 16.51 6.73 65.23
C ALA A 872 15.59 7.94 65.41
N ASN A 873 16.16 8.97 66.01
CA ASN A 873 15.52 10.26 66.18
C ASN A 873 16.30 11.30 65.40
N ILE A 874 15.58 12.16 64.68
CA ILE A 874 16.08 13.44 64.18
C ILE A 874 15.31 14.56 64.86
N THR A 875 15.91 15.75 64.88
CA THR A 875 15.27 16.92 65.46
C THR A 875 14.98 17.93 64.37
N LEU A 876 13.73 18.37 64.28
CA LEU A 876 13.37 19.57 63.54
C LEU A 876 13.41 20.77 64.48
N ARG A 877 13.79 21.93 63.95
CA ARG A 877 13.75 23.19 64.66
C ARG A 877 13.05 24.25 63.83
N GLY A 878 12.31 25.11 64.50
CA GLY A 878 11.72 26.31 63.91
C GLY A 878 11.67 27.42 64.94
N ARG A 879 11.65 28.67 64.49
CA ARG A 879 11.52 29.82 65.39
C ARG A 879 10.36 30.70 64.92
N PRO A 880 9.15 30.52 65.47
CA PRO A 880 8.01 31.35 65.10
C PRO A 880 8.21 32.80 65.55
N THR A 881 7.80 33.74 64.71
CA THR A 881 7.88 35.19 64.97
C THR A 881 6.52 35.83 65.25
N GLN A 882 5.44 35.08 65.06
CA GLN A 882 4.05 35.54 65.28
C GLN A 882 3.22 34.47 66.00
N VAL A 883 2.26 34.91 66.81
CA VAL A 883 1.24 34.06 67.45
C VAL A 883 0.27 33.55 66.39
N GLY A 884 -0.14 32.28 66.47
CA GLY A 884 -1.01 31.63 65.48
C GLY A 884 -0.69 30.16 65.32
N THR A 885 -1.35 29.49 64.37
CA THR A 885 -1.08 28.07 64.07
C THR A 885 -0.32 27.95 62.76
N ALA A 886 0.55 26.96 62.62
CA ALA A 886 1.20 26.59 61.36
C ALA A 886 1.18 25.07 61.19
N THR A 887 0.67 24.60 60.05
CA THR A 887 0.60 23.18 59.70
C THR A 887 1.68 22.85 58.70
N PHE A 888 2.36 21.73 58.89
CA PHE A 888 3.44 21.25 58.04
C PHE A 888 3.21 19.79 57.63
N SER A 889 3.59 19.46 56.40
CA SER A 889 3.73 18.09 55.92
C SER A 889 5.22 17.79 55.76
N CYS A 890 5.73 16.83 56.53
CA CYS A 890 7.12 16.42 56.49
C CYS A 890 7.26 15.03 55.88
N THR A 891 8.14 14.87 54.91
CA THR A 891 8.42 13.59 54.22
C THR A 891 9.87 13.19 54.46
N LEU A 892 10.07 11.93 54.83
CA LEU A 892 11.36 11.27 54.96
C LEU A 892 11.51 10.28 53.81
N THR A 893 12.65 10.25 53.15
CA THR A 893 12.99 9.32 52.07
C THR A 893 14.28 8.58 52.37
N MET A 894 14.34 7.28 52.07
CA MET A 894 15.55 6.47 52.09
C MET A 894 15.48 5.45 50.95
N THR A 895 16.55 4.71 50.69
CA THR A 895 16.51 3.47 49.92
C THR A 895 16.65 2.28 50.85
N ASP A 896 16.07 1.15 50.47
CA ASP A 896 16.41 -0.11 51.13
C ASP A 896 17.77 -0.67 50.65
N SER A 897 18.21 -1.77 51.25
CA SER A 897 19.44 -2.49 50.91
C SER A 897 19.46 -3.09 49.50
N PHE A 898 18.33 -3.05 48.78
CA PHE A 898 18.20 -3.49 47.40
C PHE A 898 18.09 -2.31 46.41
N GLY A 899 18.21 -1.07 46.91
CA GLY A 899 18.16 0.15 46.10
C GLY A 899 16.73 0.66 45.83
N ALA A 900 15.69 0.05 46.39
CA ALA A 900 14.32 0.50 46.21
C ALA A 900 14.04 1.74 47.07
N PRO A 901 13.49 2.83 46.51
CA PRO A 901 13.14 4.01 47.28
C PRO A 901 11.94 3.74 48.19
N VAL A 902 12.03 4.18 49.44
CA VAL A 902 10.94 4.15 50.41
C VAL A 902 10.76 5.52 51.05
N SER A 903 9.52 5.87 51.36
CA SER A 903 9.19 7.15 51.96
C SER A 903 8.11 7.02 53.02
N ALA A 904 8.12 7.93 53.98
CA ALA A 904 7.07 8.09 54.96
C ALA A 904 6.75 9.58 55.12
N THR A 905 5.49 9.93 55.34
CA THR A 905 5.05 11.33 55.53
C THR A 905 4.26 11.47 56.82
N ALA A 906 4.53 12.53 57.59
CA ALA A 906 3.79 12.90 58.79
C ALA A 906 3.44 14.39 58.79
N ALA A 907 2.24 14.70 59.27
CA ALA A 907 1.79 16.08 59.45
C ALA A 907 1.94 16.53 60.91
N VAL A 908 2.25 17.81 61.11
CA VAL A 908 2.29 18.45 62.43
C VAL A 908 1.72 19.85 62.37
N THR A 909 0.93 20.20 63.39
CA THR A 909 0.49 21.57 63.64
C THR A 909 1.27 22.16 64.81
N VAL A 910 1.84 23.35 64.65
CA VAL A 910 2.47 24.10 65.73
C VAL A 910 1.54 25.25 66.14
N ASP A 911 1.05 25.21 67.37
CA ASP A 911 0.23 26.24 68.00
C ASP A 911 1.14 27.21 68.77
N VAL A 912 1.39 28.38 68.17
CA VAL A 912 2.28 29.41 68.71
C VAL A 912 1.51 30.38 69.58
N ARG A 913 1.91 30.47 70.85
CA ARG A 913 1.32 31.33 71.89
C ARG A 913 2.28 32.43 72.30
N ARG A 914 1.80 33.35 73.13
CA ARG A 914 2.61 34.46 73.67
C ARG A 914 3.66 33.97 74.66
#